data_AF-Q64E72-F1
#
_entry.id   AF-Q64E72-F1
#
_cell.length_a   1.000
_cell.length_b   1.000
_cell.length_c   1.000
_cell.angle_alpha   90.00
_cell.angle_beta   90.00
_cell.angle_gamma   90.00
#
_symmetry.space_group_name_H-M   'P 1'
#
loop_
_entity.id
_entity.type
_entity.pdbx_description
1 polymer ?
#
loop_
_entity_poly.entity_id
_entity_poly.type
_entity_poly.pdbx_seq_one_letter_code
_entity_poly.pdbx_strand_id
1 'polypeptide(L)'
;MKCLIIAAGRGTRLSSRGDSKPLIPLLGLSLIERVILTAKKSGLSDFYVVTGYNGEKVRQYLDRFSQSRNINITHITNEEWENGNGISVLKAKKLLDENFILLMGDHIFDESILVRLKNERIADDEVMLAVDYNIETNRLVDVNDVTRVLVEDNRILDIGKNIKKYNAYDTGIFLCSPAIFSAIEESLDNDDSSLSGGIRVLASKGKAKTFDIKDDYWIDVDDEKTFKKAEKLLQGDLIKSADGLISRHINREFSTRIFTPLLLKMHRGITPNQVSILSFIIGLISSLYFFLGQAIIGALLIQISSVLDGCDGEIARLKHMQSSLGDFVDAVLDRYADGFILLGIFYYSLIEIGNKEIFGVYWSLLIIFTIFGLAILGNLMVSYTSAKSIANFGYKYKGKLIAAGRGRDLRLFLLFIGGIMTYFHPIFVLFAVIIIATQTNTIVIVRTFLSWDYFLKKDSLIRSKVKAVIFDFDGTIANTMPFLTELGVKLMTERYNISKSEAKKRYLETTGLDFASQLELIFPYHPNNPEVANTFESKKIEGIFANPIFPEVIPTLKYFSNKKIKTFICSSTKQEIITKYAQLNRIDKQVDGLFGKKSDFGKSEQIDFVIQHHNLHPNEVLFVGDSLKDNDFAKDKKINFIGISMIFDKIEFQKRGALSVSCLADLVELFDQSEKYFKSLEEVK
;
A
#
# COMPACT_ATOMS: atom_id res chain seq x y z
N MET A 1 0.53 -22.14 7.29
CA MET A 1 1.99 -22.36 7.17
C MET A 1 2.62 -22.01 8.51
N LYS A 2 3.35 -22.97 9.08
CA LYS A 2 4.06 -22.84 10.36
C LYS A 2 5.35 -22.02 10.18
N CYS A 3 5.82 -21.38 11.25
CA CYS A 3 7.05 -20.59 11.26
C CYS A 3 7.96 -21.01 12.41
N LEU A 4 9.12 -21.58 12.11
CA LEU A 4 10.18 -21.92 13.05
C LEU A 4 11.13 -20.74 13.22
N ILE A 5 11.40 -20.32 14.46
CA ILE A 5 12.32 -19.24 14.80
C ILE A 5 13.41 -19.78 15.71
N ILE A 6 14.68 -19.60 15.31
CA ILE A 6 15.83 -20.02 16.11
C ILE A 6 16.34 -18.86 16.96
N ALA A 7 16.27 -19.01 18.29
CA ALA A 7 16.63 -18.02 19.28
C ALA A 7 17.51 -18.63 20.39
N ALA A 8 18.46 -19.49 20.00
CA ALA A 8 19.24 -20.30 20.93
C ALA A 8 20.65 -19.75 21.28
N GLY A 9 21.12 -18.73 20.55
CA GLY A 9 22.48 -18.20 20.70
C GLY A 9 22.71 -17.29 21.93
N ARG A 10 23.94 -17.28 22.43
CA ARG A 10 24.37 -16.45 23.58
C ARG A 10 24.49 -14.95 23.26
N GLY A 11 24.98 -14.60 22.06
CA GLY A 11 25.16 -13.20 21.62
C GLY A 11 26.17 -12.40 22.44
N THR A 12 27.37 -12.94 22.62
CA THR A 12 28.42 -12.35 23.47
C THR A 12 28.82 -10.93 23.07
N ARG A 13 28.82 -10.61 21.78
CA ARG A 13 29.21 -9.30 21.22
C ARG A 13 28.23 -8.15 21.55
N LEU A 14 27.02 -8.47 22.02
CA LEU A 14 26.00 -7.52 22.48
C LEU A 14 25.67 -7.67 23.98
N SER A 15 26.51 -8.37 24.74
CA SER A 15 26.29 -8.61 26.18
C SER A 15 26.14 -7.34 27.02
N SER A 16 26.72 -6.21 26.60
CA SER A 16 26.54 -4.91 27.26
C SER A 16 25.12 -4.34 27.16
N ARG A 17 24.30 -4.84 26.22
CA ARG A 17 22.91 -4.41 25.98
C ARG A 17 21.89 -5.29 26.70
N GLY A 18 22.28 -6.46 27.19
CA GLY A 18 21.44 -7.37 27.96
C GLY A 18 21.96 -8.82 27.96
N ASP A 19 21.45 -9.60 28.89
CA ASP A 19 21.95 -10.97 29.15
C ASP A 19 21.44 -12.04 28.17
N SER A 20 20.59 -11.67 27.20
CA SER A 20 20.04 -12.61 26.23
C SER A 20 19.73 -11.88 24.92
N LYS A 21 20.42 -12.29 23.84
CA LYS A 21 20.33 -11.63 22.52
C LYS A 21 18.90 -11.48 22.01
N PRO A 22 18.04 -12.51 22.03
CA PRO A 22 16.65 -12.38 21.57
C PRO A 22 15.85 -11.30 22.31
N LEU A 23 16.21 -10.97 23.55
CA LEU A 23 15.50 -10.02 24.42
C LEU A 23 16.07 -8.59 24.36
N ILE A 24 17.17 -8.38 23.65
CA ILE A 24 17.79 -7.05 23.50
C ILE A 24 16.79 -6.08 22.86
N PRO A 25 16.49 -4.93 23.50
CA PRO A 25 15.59 -3.93 22.94
C PRO A 25 16.23 -3.19 21.75
N LEU A 26 15.49 -3.12 20.65
CA LEU A 26 15.75 -2.30 19.49
C LEU A 26 14.51 -1.43 19.21
N LEU A 27 14.58 -0.15 19.55
CA LEU A 27 13.49 0.83 19.37
C LEU A 27 12.12 0.34 19.88
N GLY A 28 12.07 -0.06 21.16
CA GLY A 28 10.83 -0.38 21.87
C GLY A 28 10.42 -1.86 21.87
N LEU A 29 10.87 -2.65 20.90
CA LEU A 29 10.65 -4.10 20.82
C LEU A 29 11.96 -4.84 21.02
N SER A 30 11.94 -6.07 21.53
CA SER A 30 13.11 -6.95 21.46
C SER A 30 13.30 -7.45 20.03
N LEU A 31 14.51 -7.94 19.73
CA LEU A 31 14.79 -8.53 18.43
C LEU A 31 13.76 -9.61 18.06
N ILE A 32 13.48 -10.55 18.97
CA ILE A 32 12.54 -11.62 18.70
C ILE A 32 11.08 -11.15 18.56
N GLU A 33 10.65 -10.16 19.35
CA GLU A 33 9.33 -9.54 19.19
C GLU A 33 9.18 -8.96 17.79
N ARG A 34 10.21 -8.26 17.31
CA ARG A 34 10.22 -7.63 15.98
C ARG A 34 10.14 -8.68 14.88
N VAL A 35 10.91 -9.76 14.97
CA VAL A 35 10.86 -10.88 14.01
C VAL A 35 9.45 -11.49 13.96
N ILE A 36 8.88 -11.83 15.11
CA ILE A 36 7.53 -12.44 15.18
C ILE A 36 6.47 -11.49 14.64
N LEU A 37 6.50 -10.19 14.99
CA LEU A 37 5.50 -9.22 14.52
C LEU A 37 5.63 -8.95 13.01
N THR A 38 6.85 -8.94 12.46
CA THR A 38 7.09 -8.80 11.02
C THR A 38 6.55 -10.01 10.26
N ALA A 39 6.85 -11.22 10.76
CA ALA A 39 6.31 -12.46 10.21
C ALA A 39 4.78 -12.54 10.33
N LYS A 40 4.20 -12.08 11.45
CA LYS A 40 2.74 -12.01 11.63
C LYS A 40 2.10 -11.05 10.65
N LYS A 41 2.69 -9.88 10.42
CA LYS A 41 2.21 -8.90 9.42
C LYS A 41 2.23 -9.46 7.99
N SER A 42 3.12 -10.41 7.72
CA SER A 42 3.19 -11.18 6.47
C SER A 42 2.14 -12.30 6.37
N GLY A 43 1.25 -12.43 7.37
CA GLY A 43 0.16 -13.41 7.43
C GLY A 43 0.59 -14.78 7.94
N LEU A 44 1.65 -14.90 8.73
CA LEU A 44 1.97 -16.11 9.50
C LEU A 44 1.30 -16.03 10.88
N SER A 45 0.78 -17.15 11.38
CA SER A 45 -0.03 -17.16 12.60
C SER A 45 0.42 -18.17 13.65
N ASP A 46 1.25 -19.15 13.26
CA ASP A 46 1.65 -20.26 14.13
C ASP A 46 3.18 -20.34 14.23
N PHE A 47 3.69 -20.00 15.40
CA PHE A 47 5.12 -19.80 15.65
C PHE A 47 5.69 -20.88 16.57
N TYR A 48 6.81 -21.46 16.16
CA TYR A 48 7.57 -22.44 16.93
C TYR A 48 8.92 -21.80 17.26
N VAL A 49 9.21 -21.56 18.52
CA VAL A 49 10.41 -20.82 18.92
C VAL A 49 11.36 -21.74 19.66
N VAL A 50 12.54 -21.94 19.09
CA VAL A 50 13.61 -22.72 19.71
C VAL A 50 14.45 -21.81 20.59
N THR A 51 14.48 -22.10 21.89
CA THR A 51 15.21 -21.35 22.91
C THR A 51 16.34 -22.17 23.50
N GLY A 52 17.48 -21.52 23.74
CA GLY A 52 18.71 -22.14 24.25
C GLY A 52 19.27 -21.38 25.45
N TYR A 53 20.35 -20.63 25.26
CA TYR A 53 20.95 -19.81 26.31
C TYR A 53 19.93 -18.87 26.97
N ASN A 54 19.83 -18.90 28.30
CA ASN A 54 18.82 -18.17 29.07
C ASN A 54 17.36 -18.44 28.61
N GLY A 55 17.10 -19.63 28.05
CA GLY A 55 15.84 -19.98 27.40
C GLY A 55 14.60 -19.81 28.28
N GLU A 56 14.69 -20.10 29.58
CA GLU A 56 13.57 -19.91 30.52
C GLU A 56 13.11 -18.45 30.58
N LYS A 57 14.06 -17.50 30.67
CA LYS A 57 13.77 -16.06 30.66
C LYS A 57 13.11 -15.64 29.34
N VAL A 58 13.55 -16.22 28.22
CA VAL A 58 12.97 -15.96 26.88
C VAL A 58 11.55 -16.49 26.80
N ARG A 59 11.30 -17.74 27.24
CA ARG A 59 9.97 -18.36 27.21
C ARG A 59 8.95 -17.61 28.05
N GLN A 60 9.28 -17.31 29.31
CA GLN A 60 8.41 -16.53 30.21
C GLN A 60 8.09 -15.14 29.63
N TYR A 61 9.04 -14.52 28.94
CA TYR A 61 8.81 -13.26 28.24
C TYR A 61 7.83 -13.45 27.08
N LEU A 62 8.07 -14.46 26.24
CA LEU A 62 7.24 -14.78 25.08
C LEU A 62 5.82 -15.21 25.45
N ASP A 63 5.60 -15.84 26.61
CA ASP A 63 4.26 -16.19 27.10
C ASP A 63 3.41 -14.94 27.36
N ARG A 64 3.98 -13.94 28.06
CA ARG A 64 3.31 -12.66 28.28
C ARG A 64 3.05 -11.94 26.95
N PHE A 65 4.03 -11.97 26.05
CA PHE A 65 3.93 -11.38 24.72
C PHE A 65 2.82 -12.04 23.88
N SER A 66 2.78 -13.37 23.85
CA SER A 66 1.78 -14.19 23.17
C SER A 66 0.36 -13.82 23.60
N GLN A 67 0.12 -13.71 24.91
CA GLN A 67 -1.17 -13.28 25.47
C GLN A 67 -1.52 -11.85 25.06
N SER A 68 -0.59 -10.91 25.22
CA SER A 68 -0.83 -9.48 24.96
C SER A 68 -1.12 -9.17 23.48
N ARG A 69 -0.60 -9.98 22.55
CA ARG A 69 -0.71 -9.75 21.09
C ARG A 69 -1.61 -10.77 20.39
N ASN A 70 -2.20 -11.71 21.13
CA ASN A 70 -2.97 -12.84 20.61
C ASN A 70 -2.19 -13.55 19.49
N ILE A 71 -1.06 -14.19 19.85
CA ILE A 71 -0.15 -14.90 18.93
C ILE A 71 0.06 -16.31 19.45
N ASN A 72 -0.12 -17.32 18.60
CA ASN A 72 0.20 -18.70 18.98
C ASN A 72 1.72 -18.90 18.97
N ILE A 73 2.30 -19.27 20.11
CA ILE A 73 3.73 -19.54 20.25
C ILE A 73 3.89 -20.89 20.95
N THR A 74 4.49 -21.84 20.25
CA THR A 74 4.92 -23.14 20.79
C THR A 74 6.40 -23.06 21.13
N HIS A 75 6.75 -23.31 22.39
CA HIS A 75 8.15 -23.31 22.84
C HIS A 75 8.83 -24.65 22.56
N ILE A 76 10.06 -24.58 22.08
CA ILE A 76 10.96 -25.71 21.90
C ILE A 76 12.25 -25.40 22.66
N THR A 77 12.74 -26.35 23.46
CA THR A 77 13.96 -26.17 24.24
C THR A 77 15.13 -26.88 23.56
N ASN A 78 16.26 -26.19 23.45
CA ASN A 78 17.54 -26.76 23.05
C ASN A 78 18.57 -26.60 24.17
N GLU A 79 18.82 -27.67 24.92
CA GLU A 79 19.86 -27.69 25.96
C GLU A 79 21.28 -27.72 25.37
N GLU A 80 21.41 -28.20 24.14
CA GLU A 80 22.68 -28.33 23.39
C GLU A 80 22.91 -27.13 22.47
N TRP A 81 22.55 -25.93 22.92
CA TRP A 81 22.57 -24.71 22.10
C TRP A 81 23.99 -24.27 21.68
N GLU A 82 25.03 -24.77 22.34
CA GLU A 82 26.44 -24.52 21.97
C GLU A 82 26.86 -25.32 20.72
N ASN A 83 26.13 -26.38 20.38
CA ASN A 83 26.48 -27.31 19.31
C ASN A 83 25.99 -26.84 17.93
N GLY A 84 25.79 -25.55 17.70
CA GLY A 84 25.42 -24.98 16.39
C GLY A 84 23.91 -24.82 16.15
N ASN A 85 23.58 -24.00 15.14
CA ASN A 85 22.19 -23.67 14.81
C ASN A 85 21.43 -24.82 14.13
N GLY A 86 22.11 -25.76 13.46
CA GLY A 86 21.49 -26.95 12.88
C GLY A 86 20.83 -27.84 13.94
N ILE A 87 21.50 -28.05 15.08
CA ILE A 87 20.93 -28.77 16.24
C ILE A 87 19.65 -28.10 16.73
N SER A 88 19.60 -26.76 16.73
CA SER A 88 18.41 -26.02 17.15
C SER A 88 17.23 -26.29 16.20
N VAL A 89 17.48 -26.37 14.89
CA VAL A 89 16.47 -26.74 13.90
C VAL A 89 15.98 -28.17 14.13
N LEU A 90 16.88 -29.13 14.38
CA LEU A 90 16.51 -30.54 14.63
C LEU A 90 15.58 -30.74 15.82
N LYS A 91 15.64 -29.90 16.85
CA LYS A 91 14.71 -29.98 18.00
C LYS A 91 13.23 -29.81 17.59
N ALA A 92 12.97 -29.23 16.42
CA ALA A 92 11.61 -29.07 15.88
C ALA A 92 11.11 -30.24 15.01
N LYS A 93 11.96 -31.23 14.69
CA LYS A 93 11.66 -32.33 13.74
C LYS A 93 10.33 -33.06 14.04
N LYS A 94 10.01 -33.28 15.32
CA LYS A 94 8.79 -34.00 15.73
C LYS A 94 7.50 -33.18 15.65
N LEU A 95 7.61 -31.86 15.48
CA LEU A 95 6.47 -30.91 15.51
C LEU A 95 6.14 -30.34 14.11
N LEU A 96 7.10 -30.43 13.18
CA LEU A 96 7.02 -29.85 11.84
C LEU A 96 7.11 -30.96 10.78
N ASP A 97 5.95 -31.34 10.27
CA ASP A 97 5.70 -32.41 9.30
C ASP A 97 5.25 -31.89 7.92
N GLU A 98 5.03 -30.59 7.80
CA GLU A 98 4.63 -29.88 6.58
C GLU A 98 5.64 -28.78 6.23
N ASN A 99 5.50 -28.16 5.05
CA ASN A 99 6.36 -27.04 4.67
C ASN A 99 6.20 -25.85 5.64
N PHE A 100 7.33 -25.26 6.05
CA PHE A 100 7.38 -24.21 7.05
C PHE A 100 8.40 -23.13 6.68
N ILE A 101 8.21 -21.93 7.24
CA ILE A 101 9.20 -20.85 7.16
C ILE A 101 10.18 -21.00 8.32
N LEU A 102 11.48 -20.89 8.06
CA LEU A 102 12.54 -20.84 9.07
C LEU A 102 13.12 -19.43 9.11
N LEU A 103 13.22 -18.84 10.31
CA LEU A 103 13.79 -17.52 10.56
C LEU A 103 14.83 -17.57 11.69
N MET A 104 15.76 -16.62 11.64
CA MET A 104 16.65 -16.31 12.76
C MET A 104 16.00 -15.29 13.70
N GLY A 105 16.13 -15.46 15.02
CA GLY A 105 15.51 -14.60 16.03
C GLY A 105 16.16 -13.21 16.19
N ASP A 106 17.22 -12.92 15.44
CA ASP A 106 18.06 -11.73 15.51
C ASP A 106 18.24 -11.02 14.15
N HIS A 107 17.57 -11.50 13.10
CA HIS A 107 17.62 -10.90 11.76
C HIS A 107 16.41 -9.98 11.56
N ILE A 108 16.66 -8.71 11.26
CA ILE A 108 15.61 -7.73 10.94
C ILE A 108 15.50 -7.63 9.43
N PHE A 109 14.28 -7.72 8.89
CA PHE A 109 14.05 -7.81 7.45
C PHE A 109 12.74 -7.13 7.03
N ASP A 110 12.60 -6.86 5.74
CA ASP A 110 11.37 -6.30 5.15
C ASP A 110 10.29 -7.40 5.01
N GLU A 111 9.06 -7.08 5.43
CA GLU A 111 7.95 -8.04 5.40
C GLU A 111 7.60 -8.55 4.00
N SER A 112 7.88 -7.77 2.96
CA SER A 112 7.55 -8.13 1.59
C SER A 112 8.34 -9.34 1.09
N ILE A 113 9.50 -9.65 1.70
CA ILE A 113 10.25 -10.89 1.47
C ILE A 113 9.36 -12.09 1.78
N LEU A 114 8.74 -12.12 2.96
CA LEU A 114 7.89 -13.23 3.38
C LEU A 114 6.56 -13.27 2.63
N VAL A 115 5.99 -12.11 2.30
CA VAL A 115 4.76 -12.03 1.48
C VAL A 115 4.97 -12.71 0.12
N ARG A 116 6.14 -12.52 -0.50
CA ARG A 116 6.46 -13.17 -1.78
C ARG A 116 6.88 -14.62 -1.59
N LEU A 117 7.80 -14.90 -0.66
CA LEU A 117 8.36 -16.24 -0.43
C LEU A 117 7.28 -17.28 -0.08
N LYS A 118 6.24 -16.91 0.67
CA LYS A 118 5.12 -17.82 1.01
C LYS A 118 4.31 -18.30 -0.21
N ASN A 119 4.36 -17.58 -1.33
CA ASN A 119 3.66 -17.96 -2.55
C ASN A 119 4.50 -18.90 -3.44
N GLU A 120 5.77 -19.11 -3.10
CA GLU A 120 6.64 -20.06 -3.76
C GLU A 120 6.28 -21.50 -3.38
N ARG A 121 6.68 -22.43 -4.24
CA ARG A 121 6.49 -23.88 -4.02
C ARG A 121 7.82 -24.60 -4.11
N ILE A 122 8.04 -25.49 -3.15
CA ILE A 122 9.15 -26.43 -3.09
C ILE A 122 8.59 -27.85 -3.10
N ALA A 123 9.35 -28.79 -3.64
CA ALA A 123 9.05 -30.21 -3.49
C ALA A 123 9.33 -30.69 -2.05
N ASP A 124 8.81 -31.87 -1.68
CA ASP A 124 8.94 -32.42 -0.34
C ASP A 124 10.39 -32.70 0.08
N ASP A 125 11.31 -32.79 -0.89
CA ASP A 125 12.74 -33.01 -0.66
C ASP A 125 13.61 -31.77 -0.93
N GLU A 126 13.00 -30.58 -1.04
CA GLU A 126 13.69 -29.33 -1.37
C GLU A 126 13.64 -28.30 -0.25
N VAL A 127 14.58 -27.34 -0.32
CA VAL A 127 14.55 -26.11 0.48
C VAL A 127 14.78 -24.91 -0.44
N MET A 128 14.29 -23.75 -0.03
CA MET A 128 14.51 -22.49 -0.73
C MET A 128 15.02 -21.44 0.26
N LEU A 129 16.23 -20.95 0.01
CA LEU A 129 16.84 -19.87 0.79
C LEU A 129 16.55 -18.53 0.12
N ALA A 130 16.07 -17.55 0.89
CA ALA A 130 16.09 -16.17 0.43
C ALA A 130 17.53 -15.65 0.41
N VAL A 131 17.96 -15.12 -0.73
CA VAL A 131 19.33 -14.65 -0.94
C VAL A 131 19.32 -13.20 -1.40
N ASP A 132 20.39 -12.51 -1.05
CA ASP A 132 20.64 -11.14 -1.47
C ASP A 132 21.77 -11.09 -2.50
N TYR A 133 21.42 -10.75 -3.75
CA TYR A 133 22.39 -10.59 -4.84
C TYR A 133 23.08 -9.22 -4.83
N ASN A 134 22.67 -8.27 -3.99
CA ASN A 134 23.26 -6.93 -3.90
C ASN A 134 24.59 -6.90 -3.13
N ILE A 135 25.52 -7.78 -3.48
CA ILE A 135 26.79 -7.98 -2.75
C ILE A 135 27.72 -6.75 -2.77
N GLU A 136 27.61 -5.88 -3.77
CA GLU A 136 28.43 -4.67 -3.90
C GLU A 136 27.76 -3.42 -3.28
N THR A 137 26.43 -3.39 -3.26
CA THR A 137 25.64 -2.21 -2.94
C THR A 137 25.03 -2.27 -1.53
N ASN A 138 24.84 -3.47 -0.96
CA ASN A 138 24.28 -3.61 0.38
C ASN A 138 25.30 -3.20 1.46
N ARG A 139 25.05 -2.02 2.05
CA ARG A 139 25.88 -1.46 3.14
C ARG A 139 25.45 -1.89 4.54
N LEU A 140 24.34 -2.63 4.68
CA LEU A 140 23.83 -3.08 5.97
C LEU A 140 24.65 -4.26 6.52
N VAL A 141 25.01 -5.17 5.64
CA VAL A 141 25.76 -6.40 5.92
C VAL A 141 27.22 -6.12 6.34
N ASP A 142 27.79 -6.99 7.17
CA ASP A 142 29.24 -7.05 7.40
C ASP A 142 29.87 -8.17 6.55
N VAL A 143 30.62 -7.77 5.52
CA VAL A 143 31.24 -8.68 4.53
C VAL A 143 32.20 -9.70 5.16
N ASN A 144 32.70 -9.41 6.37
CA ASN A 144 33.62 -10.28 7.08
C ASN A 144 32.93 -11.39 7.89
N ASP A 145 31.65 -11.24 8.22
CA ASP A 145 30.92 -12.21 9.07
C ASP A 145 29.68 -12.81 8.41
N VAL A 146 29.26 -12.29 7.26
CA VAL A 146 28.12 -12.81 6.49
C VAL A 146 28.37 -14.20 5.92
N THR A 147 27.33 -15.04 5.94
CA THR A 147 27.33 -16.31 5.23
C THR A 147 27.16 -16.06 3.73
N ARG A 148 28.12 -16.53 2.94
CA ARG A 148 28.15 -16.34 1.48
C ARG A 148 27.51 -17.53 0.78
N VAL A 149 26.91 -17.28 -0.38
CA VAL A 149 26.25 -18.29 -1.21
C VAL A 149 26.75 -18.20 -2.65
N LEU A 150 27.09 -19.34 -3.23
CA LEU A 150 27.34 -19.47 -4.65
C LEU A 150 26.11 -20.10 -5.32
N VAL A 151 25.53 -19.39 -6.27
CA VAL A 151 24.30 -19.77 -6.96
C VAL A 151 24.56 -19.93 -8.46
N GLU A 152 24.01 -20.98 -9.06
CA GLU A 152 23.91 -21.18 -10.51
C GLU A 152 22.50 -21.71 -10.85
N ASP A 153 21.85 -21.16 -11.88
CA ASP A 153 20.50 -21.56 -12.32
C ASP A 153 19.44 -21.64 -11.19
N ASN A 154 19.42 -20.62 -10.31
CA ASN A 154 18.58 -20.54 -9.11
C ASN A 154 18.78 -21.66 -8.07
N ARG A 155 19.86 -22.42 -8.17
CA ARG A 155 20.26 -23.44 -7.19
C ARG A 155 21.52 -23.05 -6.45
N ILE A 156 21.59 -23.42 -5.18
CA ILE A 156 22.79 -23.27 -4.38
C ILE A 156 23.77 -24.36 -4.80
N LEU A 157 25.00 -23.95 -5.15
CA LEU A 157 26.13 -24.85 -5.38
C LEU A 157 26.95 -25.03 -4.10
N ASP A 158 27.19 -23.94 -3.37
CA ASP A 158 27.93 -23.95 -2.11
C ASP A 158 27.46 -22.78 -1.23
N ILE A 159 27.59 -22.94 0.08
CA ILE A 159 27.19 -21.95 1.10
C ILE A 159 28.15 -22.03 2.27
N GLY A 160 28.56 -20.89 2.82
CA GLY A 160 29.36 -20.86 4.05
C GLY A 160 30.08 -19.53 4.26
N LYS A 161 30.61 -19.31 5.46
CA LYS A 161 31.36 -18.09 5.79
C LYS A 161 32.72 -17.99 5.07
N ASN A 162 33.34 -19.14 4.81
CA ASN A 162 34.72 -19.23 4.34
C ASN A 162 34.86 -19.55 2.83
N ILE A 163 33.75 -19.58 2.08
CA ILE A 163 33.81 -19.85 0.64
C ILE A 163 34.44 -18.66 -0.12
N LYS A 164 35.27 -18.98 -1.11
CA LYS A 164 36.02 -17.97 -1.90
C LYS A 164 35.23 -17.40 -3.07
N LYS A 165 34.43 -18.24 -3.74
CA LYS A 165 33.56 -17.84 -4.84
C LYS A 165 32.13 -17.75 -4.32
N TYR A 166 31.48 -16.63 -4.55
CA TYR A 166 30.09 -16.38 -4.17
C TYR A 166 29.53 -15.25 -5.02
N ASN A 167 28.22 -15.22 -5.17
CA ASN A 167 27.48 -14.18 -5.90
C ASN A 167 26.23 -13.71 -5.14
N ALA A 168 25.99 -14.23 -3.93
CA ALA A 168 24.90 -13.78 -3.06
C ALA A 168 25.25 -13.93 -1.57
N TYR A 169 24.46 -13.29 -0.71
CA TYR A 169 24.48 -13.46 0.73
C TYR A 169 23.25 -14.23 1.23
N ASP A 170 23.45 -15.08 2.24
CA ASP A 170 22.38 -15.77 2.96
C ASP A 170 21.70 -14.80 3.92
N THR A 171 20.37 -14.64 3.79
CA THR A 171 19.60 -13.71 4.62
C THR A 171 19.05 -14.33 5.91
N GLY A 172 19.29 -15.62 6.15
CA GLY A 172 18.74 -16.36 7.29
C GLY A 172 17.23 -16.65 7.21
N ILE A 173 16.61 -16.52 6.03
CA ILE A 173 15.18 -16.74 5.80
C ILE A 173 15.01 -17.89 4.81
N PHE A 174 14.29 -18.94 5.22
CA PHE A 174 14.11 -20.12 4.38
C PHE A 174 12.63 -20.54 4.29
N LEU A 175 12.26 -21.09 3.16
CA LEU A 175 11.10 -21.96 2.99
C LEU A 175 11.62 -23.41 2.95
N CYS A 176 11.24 -24.20 3.96
CA CYS A 176 11.77 -25.55 4.16
C CYS A 176 10.66 -26.59 4.05
N SER A 177 10.98 -27.73 3.43
CA SER A 177 10.26 -28.98 3.69
C SER A 177 10.90 -29.71 4.88
N PRO A 178 10.26 -30.77 5.42
CA PRO A 178 10.86 -31.61 6.46
C PRO A 178 12.19 -32.27 6.06
N ALA A 179 12.56 -32.31 4.78
CA ALA A 179 13.84 -32.87 4.32
C ALA A 179 15.06 -32.12 4.88
N ILE A 180 14.91 -30.86 5.31
CA ILE A 180 15.99 -30.13 5.99
C ILE A 180 16.47 -30.85 7.25
N PHE A 181 15.59 -31.56 7.96
CA PHE A 181 15.99 -32.28 9.18
C PHE A 181 16.93 -33.43 8.86
N SER A 182 16.59 -34.27 7.88
CA SER A 182 17.45 -35.37 7.44
C SER A 182 18.76 -34.88 6.85
N ALA A 183 18.75 -33.75 6.15
CA ALA A 183 19.97 -33.15 5.61
C ALA A 183 20.91 -32.62 6.71
N ILE A 184 20.37 -32.06 7.79
CA ILE A 184 21.18 -31.65 8.95
C ILE A 184 21.72 -32.88 9.69
N GLU A 185 20.95 -33.96 9.82
CA GLU A 185 21.43 -35.23 10.39
C GLU A 185 22.63 -35.79 9.59
N GLU A 186 22.53 -35.84 8.26
CA GLU A 186 23.64 -36.25 7.39
C GLU A 186 24.83 -35.30 7.43
N SER A 187 24.59 -34.00 7.64
CA SER A 187 25.67 -33.02 7.85
C SER A 187 26.41 -33.24 9.17
N LEU A 188 25.69 -33.65 10.22
CA LEU A 188 26.28 -33.98 11.52
C LEU A 188 27.21 -35.19 11.44
N ASP A 189 26.87 -36.18 10.62
CA ASP A 189 27.75 -37.34 10.36
C ASP A 189 29.08 -36.93 9.70
N ASN A 190 29.14 -35.72 9.12
CA ASN A 190 30.34 -35.09 8.56
C ASN A 190 30.94 -34.01 9.48
N ASP A 191 30.68 -34.09 10.80
CA ASP A 191 31.17 -33.17 11.84
C ASP A 191 30.76 -31.70 11.65
N ASP A 192 29.65 -31.45 10.95
CA ASP A 192 29.12 -30.12 10.73
C ASP A 192 27.68 -29.97 11.21
N SER A 193 27.57 -29.32 12.37
CA SER A 193 26.30 -29.08 13.05
C SER A 193 25.62 -27.77 12.66
N SER A 194 26.12 -27.07 11.65
CA SER A 194 25.55 -25.83 11.16
C SER A 194 24.35 -26.07 10.23
N LEU A 195 23.43 -25.11 10.20
CA LEU A 195 22.35 -25.08 9.21
C LEU A 195 22.93 -25.04 7.79
N SER A 196 24.00 -24.27 7.56
CA SER A 196 24.69 -24.21 6.27
C SER A 196 25.22 -25.58 5.82
N GLY A 197 25.64 -26.43 6.76
CA GLY A 197 26.01 -27.82 6.48
C GLY A 197 24.86 -28.64 5.92
N GLY A 198 23.68 -28.59 6.56
CA GLY A 198 22.48 -29.22 6.03
C GLY A 198 22.07 -28.66 4.65
N ILE A 199 22.23 -27.36 4.43
CA ILE A 199 22.00 -26.76 3.10
C ILE A 199 23.03 -27.27 2.08
N ARG A 200 24.30 -27.44 2.43
CA ARG A 200 25.31 -28.05 1.54
C ARG A 200 24.97 -29.49 1.16
N VAL A 201 24.45 -30.29 2.10
CA VAL A 201 23.96 -31.64 1.81
C VAL A 201 22.85 -31.60 0.74
N LEU A 202 21.86 -30.73 0.88
CA LEU A 202 20.79 -30.57 -0.12
C LEU A 202 21.30 -29.97 -1.44
N ALA A 203 22.24 -29.04 -1.39
CA ALA A 203 22.89 -28.45 -2.57
C ALA A 203 23.59 -29.52 -3.41
N SER A 204 24.35 -30.43 -2.77
CA SER A 204 25.03 -31.55 -3.45
C SER A 204 24.06 -32.49 -4.19
N LYS A 205 22.80 -32.52 -3.76
CA LYS A 205 21.70 -33.31 -4.35
C LYS A 205 20.87 -32.51 -5.36
N GLY A 206 21.19 -31.23 -5.60
CA GLY A 206 20.43 -30.33 -6.48
C GLY A 206 19.08 -29.88 -5.90
N LYS A 207 18.92 -29.96 -4.57
CA LYS A 207 17.66 -29.75 -3.83
C LYS A 207 17.59 -28.44 -3.05
N ALA A 208 18.66 -27.64 -3.06
CA ALA A 208 18.68 -26.32 -2.45
C ALA A 208 18.47 -25.23 -3.52
N LYS A 209 17.29 -24.59 -3.49
CA LYS A 209 16.90 -23.48 -4.36
C LYS A 209 17.16 -22.13 -3.70
N THR A 210 17.06 -21.08 -4.50
CA THR A 210 17.17 -19.68 -4.04
C THR A 210 15.94 -18.86 -4.39
N PHE A 211 15.72 -17.81 -3.60
CA PHE A 211 14.71 -16.79 -3.82
C PHE A 211 15.35 -15.40 -3.70
N ASP A 212 15.26 -14.58 -4.73
CA ASP A 212 15.85 -13.23 -4.74
C ASP A 212 15.02 -12.24 -3.91
N ILE A 213 15.64 -11.62 -2.90
CA ILE A 213 15.00 -10.55 -2.12
C ILE A 213 14.93 -9.20 -2.86
N LYS A 214 15.63 -9.05 -3.98
CA LYS A 214 15.73 -7.81 -4.77
C LYS A 214 16.25 -6.65 -3.91
N ASP A 215 15.51 -5.55 -3.86
CA ASP A 215 15.89 -4.32 -3.14
C ASP A 215 15.38 -4.29 -1.70
N ASP A 216 14.76 -5.38 -1.22
CA ASP A 216 14.28 -5.45 0.15
C ASP A 216 15.44 -5.49 1.14
N TYR A 217 15.27 -4.88 2.31
CA TYR A 217 16.32 -4.84 3.31
C TYR A 217 16.33 -6.08 4.20
N TRP A 218 17.52 -6.42 4.66
CA TRP A 218 17.73 -7.34 5.78
C TRP A 218 19.04 -6.98 6.50
N ILE A 219 19.14 -7.33 7.79
CA ILE A 219 20.33 -7.14 8.61
C ILE A 219 20.35 -8.13 9.77
N ASP A 220 21.50 -8.76 10.00
CA ASP A 220 21.80 -9.57 11.17
C ASP A 220 22.33 -8.67 12.31
N VAL A 221 21.59 -8.60 13.42
CA VAL A 221 21.98 -7.73 14.54
C VAL A 221 22.88 -8.52 15.49
N ASP A 222 24.19 -8.48 15.28
CA ASP A 222 25.15 -9.29 16.06
C ASP A 222 26.11 -8.49 16.96
N ASP A 223 26.41 -7.24 16.62
CA ASP A 223 27.33 -6.37 17.35
C ASP A 223 26.81 -4.92 17.46
N GLU A 224 27.53 -4.07 18.18
CA GLU A 224 27.12 -2.67 18.38
C GLU A 224 27.06 -1.85 17.07
N LYS A 225 27.83 -2.24 16.05
CA LYS A 225 27.85 -1.56 14.74
C LYS A 225 26.59 -1.90 13.94
N THR A 226 26.26 -3.18 13.82
CA THR A 226 25.04 -3.69 13.17
C THR A 226 23.79 -3.26 13.93
N PHE A 227 23.82 -3.21 15.26
CA PHE A 227 22.74 -2.65 16.08
C PHE A 227 22.43 -1.19 15.70
N LYS A 228 23.45 -0.32 15.63
CA LYS A 228 23.26 1.08 15.21
C LYS A 228 22.80 1.22 13.76
N LYS A 229 23.24 0.33 12.87
CA LYS A 229 22.74 0.29 11.48
C LYS A 229 21.25 -0.07 11.45
N ALA A 230 20.84 -1.08 12.23
CA ALA A 230 19.44 -1.49 12.34
C ALA A 230 18.56 -0.38 12.95
N GLU A 231 19.04 0.36 13.95
CA GLU A 231 18.34 1.54 14.47
C GLU A 231 18.10 2.59 13.38
N LYS A 232 19.15 2.94 12.62
CA LYS A 232 19.05 3.94 11.54
C LYS A 232 18.14 3.49 10.41
N LEU A 233 18.20 2.21 10.05
CA LEU A 233 17.34 1.60 9.03
C LEU A 233 15.87 1.77 9.41
N LEU A 234 15.50 1.30 10.61
CA LEU A 234 14.13 1.37 11.13
C LEU A 234 13.63 2.81 11.32
N GLN A 235 14.52 3.77 11.60
CA GLN A 235 14.18 5.19 11.69
C GLN A 235 13.96 5.83 10.32
N GLY A 236 14.69 5.40 9.28
CA GLY A 236 14.57 5.91 7.91
C GLY A 236 13.18 5.68 7.33
N ASP A 237 12.57 4.55 7.65
CA ASP A 237 11.23 4.15 7.15
C ASP A 237 10.06 4.88 7.83
N LEU A 238 10.34 5.78 8.78
CA LEU A 238 9.29 6.46 9.54
C LEU A 238 8.73 7.72 8.87
N ILE A 239 9.41 8.26 7.86
CA ILE A 239 9.04 9.50 7.18
C ILE A 239 7.90 9.24 6.17
N LYS A 240 6.79 9.97 6.28
CA LYS A 240 5.63 9.76 5.38
C LYS A 240 5.73 10.63 4.13
N SER A 241 5.36 10.07 2.98
CA SER A 241 5.11 10.86 1.77
C SER A 241 3.96 11.87 1.95
N ALA A 242 3.05 11.59 2.89
CA ALA A 242 1.92 12.45 3.25
C ALA A 242 2.30 13.63 4.16
N ASP A 243 3.48 13.63 4.80
CA ASP A 243 3.89 14.67 5.75
C ASP A 243 3.79 16.07 5.14
N GLY A 244 3.37 17.03 5.98
CA GLY A 244 3.35 18.45 5.65
C GLY A 244 4.77 19.03 5.50
N LEU A 245 4.84 20.29 5.06
CA LEU A 245 6.11 20.94 4.76
C LEU A 245 7.01 21.06 5.99
N ILE A 246 6.45 21.46 7.13
CA ILE A 246 7.21 21.65 8.36
C ILE A 246 7.55 20.30 8.97
N SER A 247 6.61 19.36 8.97
CA SER A 247 6.87 18.01 9.45
C SER A 247 8.05 17.38 8.70
N ARG A 248 8.06 17.47 7.37
CA ARG A 248 9.10 16.84 6.53
C ARG A 248 10.50 17.43 6.75
N HIS A 249 10.62 18.76 6.82
CA HIS A 249 11.93 19.42 6.82
C HIS A 249 12.43 19.79 8.22
N ILE A 250 11.55 19.84 9.22
CA ILE A 250 11.89 20.23 10.59
C ILE A 250 11.49 19.13 11.56
N ASN A 251 10.19 18.88 11.75
CA ASN A 251 9.77 18.04 12.89
C ASN A 251 10.33 16.63 12.82
N ARG A 252 10.41 16.01 11.63
CA ARG A 252 10.93 14.64 11.47
C ARG A 252 12.38 14.49 11.88
N GLU A 253 13.21 15.52 11.73
CA GLU A 253 14.60 15.47 12.18
C GLU A 253 14.69 15.36 13.70
N PHE A 254 13.81 16.06 14.42
CA PHE A 254 13.76 16.03 15.87
C PHE A 254 12.98 14.81 16.40
N SER A 255 11.83 14.48 15.81
CA SER A 255 10.98 13.38 16.28
C SER A 255 11.69 12.03 16.14
N THR A 256 12.15 11.70 14.92
CA THR A 256 12.74 10.38 14.63
C THR A 256 14.11 10.18 15.26
N ARG A 257 14.95 11.22 15.35
CA ARG A 257 16.33 11.11 15.83
C ARG A 257 16.50 11.38 17.31
N ILE A 258 15.60 12.15 17.94
CA ILE A 258 15.75 12.61 19.33
C ILE A 258 14.58 12.14 20.18
N PHE A 259 13.37 12.61 19.91
CA PHE A 259 12.24 12.41 20.84
C PHE A 259 11.75 10.97 20.88
N THR A 260 11.54 10.32 19.74
CA THR A 260 11.10 8.91 19.71
C THR A 260 12.12 7.97 20.37
N PRO A 261 13.42 8.02 20.05
CA PRO A 261 14.43 7.23 20.75
C PRO A 261 14.50 7.53 22.25
N LEU A 262 14.39 8.80 22.65
CA LEU A 262 14.41 9.20 24.06
C LEU A 262 13.21 8.62 24.82
N LEU A 263 12.00 8.74 24.27
CA LEU A 263 10.78 8.19 24.87
C LEU A 263 10.88 6.67 25.06
N LEU A 264 11.40 5.97 24.04
CA LEU A 264 11.58 4.51 24.09
C LEU A 264 12.70 4.08 25.06
N LYS A 265 13.72 4.92 25.25
CA LYS A 265 14.77 4.69 26.26
C LYS A 265 14.27 4.93 27.67
N MET A 266 13.44 5.96 27.89
CA MET A 266 12.86 6.26 29.20
C MET A 266 11.81 5.22 29.62
N HIS A 267 10.93 4.83 28.70
CA HIS A 267 9.91 3.83 28.97
C HIS A 267 9.65 2.97 27.73
N ARG A 268 10.28 1.79 27.68
CA ARG A 268 10.10 0.80 26.59
C ARG A 268 8.62 0.44 26.36
N GLY A 269 7.83 0.42 27.42
CA GLY A 269 6.40 0.08 27.41
C GLY A 269 5.49 1.15 26.81
N ILE A 270 5.99 2.37 26.54
CA ILE A 270 5.15 3.50 26.14
C ILE A 270 4.31 3.17 24.89
N THR A 271 3.03 3.49 24.96
CA THR A 271 2.08 3.24 23.87
C THR A 271 1.88 4.48 23.01
N PRO A 272 1.51 4.34 21.73
CA PRO A 272 1.19 5.49 20.87
C PRO A 272 0.18 6.44 21.51
N ASN A 273 -0.94 5.90 22.03
CA ASN A 273 -1.99 6.72 22.65
C ASN A 273 -1.50 7.51 23.88
N GLN A 274 -0.55 6.97 24.66
CA GLN A 274 0.07 7.72 25.76
C GLN A 274 0.87 8.92 25.24
N VAL A 275 1.52 8.78 24.09
CA VAL A 275 2.26 9.88 23.44
C VAL A 275 1.31 10.90 22.84
N SER A 276 0.20 10.49 22.22
CA SER A 276 -0.85 11.41 21.75
C SER A 276 -1.41 12.23 22.94
N ILE A 277 -1.71 11.58 24.07
CA ILE A 277 -2.15 12.27 25.29
C ILE A 277 -1.08 13.23 25.82
N LEU A 278 0.19 12.83 25.84
CA LEU A 278 1.30 13.70 26.27
C LEU A 278 1.42 14.95 25.39
N SER A 279 1.36 14.78 24.07
CA SER A 279 1.41 15.90 23.11
C SER A 279 0.23 16.86 23.31
N PHE A 280 -0.96 16.32 23.58
CA PHE A 280 -2.16 17.08 23.91
C PHE A 280 -2.01 17.88 25.20
N ILE A 281 -1.52 17.25 26.28
CA ILE A 281 -1.26 17.93 27.57
C ILE A 281 -0.27 19.09 27.37
N ILE A 282 0.78 18.90 26.59
CA ILE A 282 1.75 19.97 26.28
C ILE A 282 1.08 21.11 25.49
N GLY A 283 0.16 20.79 24.59
CA GLY A 283 -0.68 21.79 23.91
C GLY A 283 -1.57 22.60 24.86
N LEU A 284 -2.15 21.95 25.90
CA LEU A 284 -2.90 22.64 26.95
C LEU A 284 -2.02 23.54 27.80
N ILE A 285 -0.83 23.07 28.17
CA ILE A 285 0.14 23.87 28.93
C ILE A 285 0.57 25.08 28.09
N SER A 286 0.81 24.90 26.78
CA SER A 286 1.06 26.01 25.86
C SER A 286 -0.05 27.07 25.94
N SER A 287 -1.31 26.65 25.82
CA SER A 287 -2.46 27.55 25.96
C SER A 287 -2.44 28.31 27.28
N LEU A 288 -2.16 27.62 28.40
CA LEU A 288 -2.04 28.24 29.72
C LEU A 288 -0.96 29.33 29.76
N TYR A 289 0.20 29.12 29.14
CA TYR A 289 1.26 30.14 29.11
C TYR A 289 0.85 31.38 28.31
N PHE A 290 0.05 31.24 27.23
CA PHE A 290 -0.55 32.42 26.58
C PHE A 290 -1.54 33.13 27.50
N PHE A 291 -2.38 32.39 28.25
CA PHE A 291 -3.27 32.98 29.25
C PHE A 291 -2.52 33.78 30.32
N LEU A 292 -1.35 33.31 30.74
CA LEU A 292 -0.51 33.98 31.74
C LEU A 292 0.31 35.17 31.17
N GLY A 293 0.12 35.54 29.90
CA GLY A 293 0.88 36.62 29.25
C GLY A 293 2.27 36.20 28.77
N GLN A 294 2.68 34.94 28.97
CA GLN A 294 4.01 34.43 28.65
C GLN A 294 4.04 33.78 27.25
N ALA A 295 3.73 34.57 26.22
CA ALA A 295 3.53 34.11 24.85
C ALA A 295 4.74 33.36 24.25
N ILE A 296 5.98 33.76 24.56
CA ILE A 296 7.20 33.10 24.04
C ILE A 296 7.30 31.65 24.53
N ILE A 297 7.03 31.40 25.81
CA ILE A 297 7.05 30.04 26.37
C ILE A 297 5.90 29.22 25.79
N GLY A 298 4.71 29.82 25.70
CA GLY A 298 3.57 29.20 25.01
C GLY A 298 3.95 28.78 23.59
N ALA A 299 4.56 29.66 22.81
CA ALA A 299 5.00 29.40 21.44
C ALA A 299 5.98 28.21 21.34
N LEU A 300 7.01 28.18 22.20
CA LEU A 300 7.97 27.06 22.24
C LEU A 300 7.25 25.73 22.52
N LEU A 301 6.28 25.74 23.43
CA LEU A 301 5.49 24.56 23.76
C LEU A 301 4.56 24.12 22.60
N ILE A 302 4.02 25.05 21.78
CA ILE A 302 3.32 24.70 20.54
C ILE A 302 4.24 23.85 19.64
N GLN A 303 5.47 24.31 19.41
CA GLN A 303 6.41 23.61 18.54
C GLN A 303 6.80 22.24 19.11
N ILE A 304 7.04 22.15 20.43
CA ILE A 304 7.33 20.88 21.11
C ILE A 304 6.15 19.92 20.99
N SER A 305 4.92 20.39 21.23
CA SER A 305 3.69 19.59 21.06
C SER A 305 3.60 19.05 19.62
N SER A 306 3.86 19.89 18.61
CA SER A 306 3.83 19.50 17.19
C SER A 306 4.91 18.47 16.80
N VAL A 307 6.07 18.45 17.47
CA VAL A 307 7.10 17.42 17.26
C VAL A 307 6.69 16.11 17.94
N LEU A 308 6.16 16.18 19.17
CA LEU A 308 5.73 15.01 19.94
C LEU A 308 4.52 14.31 19.34
N ASP A 309 3.60 15.08 18.76
CA ASP A 309 2.50 14.60 17.92
C ASP A 309 3.02 13.63 16.85
N GLY A 310 4.11 13.97 16.16
CA GLY A 310 4.69 13.08 15.15
C GLY A 310 5.25 11.76 15.71
N CYS A 311 5.57 11.70 17.00
CA CYS A 311 6.22 10.56 17.66
C CYS A 311 5.24 9.40 17.93
N ASP A 312 3.95 9.66 18.08
CA ASP A 312 2.96 8.62 18.40
C ASP A 312 2.86 7.58 17.26
N GLY A 313 2.79 8.05 16.02
CA GLY A 313 2.70 7.24 14.82
C GLY A 313 4.03 6.58 14.49
N GLU A 314 5.15 7.23 14.82
CA GLU A 314 6.49 6.63 14.75
C GLU A 314 6.57 5.41 15.67
N ILE A 315 6.16 5.56 16.93
CA ILE A 315 6.10 4.48 17.91
C ILE A 315 5.10 3.41 17.48
N ALA A 316 3.95 3.80 16.92
CA ALA A 316 2.95 2.87 16.41
C ALA A 316 3.51 1.99 15.28
N ARG A 317 4.29 2.57 14.36
CA ARG A 317 4.95 1.82 13.27
C ARG A 317 6.07 0.93 13.81
N LEU A 318 6.98 1.50 14.60
CA LEU A 318 8.12 0.77 15.17
C LEU A 318 7.70 -0.44 16.01
N LYS A 319 6.57 -0.34 16.74
CA LYS A 319 6.07 -1.39 17.64
C LYS A 319 4.96 -2.25 17.02
N HIS A 320 4.60 -2.04 15.76
CA HIS A 320 3.44 -2.68 15.10
C HIS A 320 2.15 -2.56 15.95
N MET A 321 1.81 -1.33 16.36
CA MET A 321 0.63 -0.99 17.19
C MET A 321 -0.32 -0.01 16.48
N GLN A 322 -0.24 0.10 15.15
CA GLN A 322 -1.15 0.93 14.37
C GLN A 322 -2.60 0.40 14.50
N SER A 323 -3.56 1.29 14.74
CA SER A 323 -4.96 0.92 14.92
C SER A 323 -5.89 2.04 14.50
N SER A 324 -7.08 1.69 14.01
CA SER A 324 -8.12 2.67 13.64
C SER A 324 -8.60 3.50 14.82
N LEU A 325 -8.64 2.91 16.03
CA LEU A 325 -8.96 3.64 17.26
C LEU A 325 -7.86 4.66 17.60
N GLY A 326 -6.59 4.27 17.51
CA GLY A 326 -5.47 5.19 17.74
C GLY A 326 -5.50 6.37 16.76
N ASP A 327 -5.66 6.09 15.45
CA ASP A 327 -5.78 7.11 14.42
C ASP A 327 -6.97 8.07 14.68
N PHE A 328 -8.08 7.57 15.24
CA PHE A 328 -9.23 8.38 15.64
C PHE A 328 -8.94 9.25 16.86
N VAL A 329 -8.37 8.67 17.92
CA VAL A 329 -8.05 9.38 19.18
C VAL A 329 -7.05 10.50 18.90
N ASP A 330 -6.00 10.23 18.14
CA ASP A 330 -5.01 11.22 17.68
C ASP A 330 -5.70 12.41 16.97
N ALA A 331 -6.50 12.12 15.94
CA ALA A 331 -7.19 13.15 15.18
C ALA A 331 -8.13 14.03 16.02
N VAL A 332 -8.79 13.46 17.04
CA VAL A 332 -9.69 14.17 17.97
C VAL A 332 -8.89 15.04 18.95
N LEU A 333 -7.88 14.47 19.61
CA LEU A 333 -7.04 15.21 20.57
C LEU A 333 -6.38 16.41 19.90
N ASP A 334 -5.93 16.25 18.66
CA ASP A 334 -5.40 17.33 17.87
C ASP A 334 -6.35 18.51 17.69
N ARG A 335 -7.63 18.24 17.41
CA ARG A 335 -8.60 19.33 17.19
C ARG A 335 -8.89 20.08 18.49
N TYR A 336 -8.94 19.36 19.61
CA TYR A 336 -9.04 19.99 20.91
C TYR A 336 -7.78 20.79 21.24
N ALA A 337 -6.57 20.24 21.03
CA ALA A 337 -5.32 20.96 21.24
C ALA A 337 -5.26 22.26 20.42
N ASP A 338 -5.53 22.18 19.12
CA ASP A 338 -5.53 23.35 18.24
C ASP A 338 -6.55 24.41 18.73
N GLY A 339 -7.74 23.97 19.16
CA GLY A 339 -8.79 24.84 19.69
C GLY A 339 -8.40 25.54 20.99
N PHE A 340 -7.82 24.80 21.95
CA PHE A 340 -7.35 25.37 23.20
C PHE A 340 -6.17 26.33 22.99
N ILE A 341 -5.21 25.99 22.13
CA ILE A 341 -4.10 26.88 21.78
C ILE A 341 -4.64 28.19 21.20
N LEU A 342 -5.57 28.13 20.24
CA LEU A 342 -6.21 29.33 19.69
C LEU A 342 -6.98 30.12 20.76
N LEU A 343 -7.62 29.45 21.71
CA LEU A 343 -8.31 30.11 22.83
C LEU A 343 -7.35 30.85 23.77
N GLY A 344 -6.19 30.26 24.09
CA GLY A 344 -5.15 30.93 24.88
C GLY A 344 -4.59 32.16 24.17
N ILE A 345 -4.29 32.03 22.87
CA ILE A 345 -3.81 33.16 22.05
C ILE A 345 -4.90 34.23 21.89
N PHE A 346 -6.17 33.82 21.81
CA PHE A 346 -7.30 34.74 21.78
C PHE A 346 -7.35 35.60 23.03
N TYR A 347 -7.30 34.98 24.21
CA TYR A 347 -7.27 35.72 25.47
C TYR A 347 -6.06 36.66 25.57
N TYR A 348 -4.86 36.15 25.23
CA TYR A 348 -3.65 36.97 25.16
C TYR A 348 -3.83 38.20 24.27
N SER A 349 -4.44 38.02 23.08
CA SER A 349 -4.70 39.10 22.14
C SER A 349 -5.72 40.11 22.68
N LEU A 350 -6.75 39.68 23.40
CA LEU A 350 -7.71 40.61 24.02
C LEU A 350 -7.04 41.53 25.04
N ILE A 351 -6.14 40.98 25.87
CA ILE A 351 -5.43 41.75 26.91
C ILE A 351 -4.37 42.67 26.31
N GLU A 352 -3.56 42.16 25.38
CA GLU A 352 -2.40 42.89 24.87
C GLU A 352 -2.74 43.84 23.71
N ILE A 353 -3.77 43.56 22.92
CA ILE A 353 -4.10 44.27 21.68
C ILE A 353 -5.47 44.97 21.77
N GLY A 354 -6.42 44.40 22.52
CA GLY A 354 -7.81 44.87 22.55
C GLY A 354 -7.97 46.33 22.99
N ASN A 355 -8.81 47.06 22.25
CA ASN A 355 -9.12 48.48 22.45
C ASN A 355 -7.90 49.42 22.37
N LYS A 356 -6.83 49.00 21.67
CA LYS A 356 -5.64 49.83 21.42
C LYS A 356 -5.56 50.20 19.94
N GLU A 357 -4.99 51.38 19.68
CA GLU A 357 -4.59 51.78 18.34
C GLU A 357 -3.13 51.36 18.11
N ILE A 358 -2.91 50.53 17.10
CA ILE A 358 -1.59 49.98 16.74
C ILE A 358 -1.40 50.20 15.25
N PHE A 359 -0.31 50.89 14.88
CA PHE A 359 0.01 51.27 13.49
C PHE A 359 -1.15 52.00 12.76
N GLY A 360 -1.87 52.87 13.46
CA GLY A 360 -2.98 53.64 12.89
C GLY A 360 -4.28 52.85 12.68
N VAL A 361 -4.35 51.61 13.22
CA VAL A 361 -5.55 50.77 13.18
C VAL A 361 -6.05 50.54 14.61
N TYR A 362 -7.32 50.84 14.85
CA TYR A 362 -7.98 50.58 16.14
C TYR A 362 -8.48 49.13 16.21
N TRP A 363 -7.91 48.35 17.12
CA TRP A 363 -8.23 46.93 17.30
C TRP A 363 -9.35 46.75 18.33
N SER A 364 -10.60 46.93 17.88
CA SER A 364 -11.76 46.68 18.74
C SER A 364 -11.88 45.20 19.10
N LEU A 365 -12.49 44.91 20.27
CA LEU A 365 -12.75 43.53 20.69
C LEU A 365 -13.52 42.75 19.61
N LEU A 366 -14.49 43.37 18.94
CA LEU A 366 -15.28 42.74 17.89
C LEU A 366 -14.43 42.27 16.70
N ILE A 367 -13.42 43.03 16.30
CA ILE A 367 -12.50 42.64 15.21
C ILE A 367 -11.70 41.41 15.63
N ILE A 368 -11.15 41.42 16.86
CA ILE A 368 -10.39 40.28 17.39
C ILE A 368 -11.29 39.03 17.48
N PHE A 369 -12.49 39.14 18.03
CA PHE A 369 -13.47 38.05 18.08
C PHE A 369 -13.77 37.49 16.67
N THR A 370 -13.94 38.36 15.68
CA THR A 370 -14.23 37.93 14.30
C THR A 370 -13.05 37.14 13.69
N ILE A 371 -11.81 37.62 13.88
CA ILE A 371 -10.60 36.96 13.38
C ILE A 371 -10.47 35.56 13.98
N PHE A 372 -10.61 35.43 15.29
CA PHE A 372 -10.51 34.12 15.96
C PHE A 372 -11.68 33.21 15.65
N GLY A 373 -12.90 33.75 15.51
CA GLY A 373 -14.06 33.00 15.05
C GLY A 373 -13.81 32.37 13.68
N LEU A 374 -13.29 33.14 12.72
CA LEU A 374 -12.91 32.64 11.40
C LEU A 374 -11.76 31.62 11.46
N ALA A 375 -10.77 31.84 12.32
CA ALA A 375 -9.65 30.91 12.50
C ALA A 375 -10.11 29.54 13.04
N ILE A 376 -10.95 29.53 14.09
CA ILE A 376 -11.48 28.31 14.69
C ILE A 376 -12.41 27.58 13.72
N LEU A 377 -13.34 28.29 13.09
CA LEU A 377 -14.26 27.71 12.09
C LEU A 377 -13.47 27.11 10.92
N GLY A 378 -12.52 27.87 10.36
CA GLY A 378 -11.67 27.39 9.27
C GLY A 378 -10.88 26.14 9.66
N ASN A 379 -10.25 26.12 10.84
CA ASN A 379 -9.46 24.99 11.32
C ASN A 379 -10.30 23.71 11.44
N LEU A 380 -11.50 23.81 12.02
CA LEU A 380 -12.42 22.67 12.15
C LEU A 380 -12.95 22.22 10.78
N MET A 381 -13.32 23.16 9.90
CA MET A 381 -13.89 22.87 8.59
C MET A 381 -12.90 22.21 7.63
N VAL A 382 -11.60 22.48 7.75
CA VAL A 382 -10.56 21.76 6.98
C VAL A 382 -10.56 20.26 7.33
N SER A 383 -10.68 19.90 8.60
CA SER A 383 -10.75 18.48 9.00
C SER A 383 -12.10 17.87 8.61
N TYR A 384 -13.20 18.60 8.84
CA TYR A 384 -14.55 18.14 8.53
C TYR A 384 -14.75 17.86 7.04
N THR A 385 -14.38 18.81 6.16
CA THR A 385 -14.50 18.64 4.69
C THR A 385 -13.71 17.45 4.18
N SER A 386 -12.54 17.16 4.78
CA SER A 386 -11.74 15.97 4.45
C SER A 386 -12.48 14.69 4.80
N ALA A 387 -12.96 14.57 6.04
CA ALA A 387 -13.71 13.40 6.49
C ALA A 387 -15.00 13.19 5.68
N LYS A 388 -15.74 14.29 5.41
CA LYS A 388 -17.00 14.26 4.67
C LYS A 388 -16.81 13.85 3.20
N SER A 389 -15.72 14.28 2.57
CA SER A 389 -15.42 13.87 1.18
C SER A 389 -15.19 12.37 1.03
N ILE A 390 -14.50 11.75 1.98
CA ILE A 390 -14.28 10.30 2.00
C ILE A 390 -15.60 9.58 2.25
N ALA A 391 -16.35 10.01 3.28
CA ALA A 391 -17.58 9.35 3.70
C ALA A 391 -18.71 9.45 2.65
N ASN A 392 -18.88 10.62 2.02
CA ASN A 392 -20.00 10.86 1.09
C ASN A 392 -19.64 10.61 -0.37
N PHE A 393 -18.39 10.87 -0.78
CA PHE A 393 -17.99 10.84 -2.19
C PHE A 393 -16.93 9.79 -2.52
N GLY A 394 -16.37 9.11 -1.50
CA GLY A 394 -15.40 8.03 -1.71
C GLY A 394 -14.02 8.48 -2.21
N TYR A 395 -13.71 9.78 -2.18
CA TYR A 395 -12.42 10.30 -2.65
C TYR A 395 -11.70 11.15 -1.60
N LYS A 396 -10.38 11.30 -1.78
CA LYS A 396 -9.52 12.15 -0.96
C LYS A 396 -9.00 13.30 -1.81
N TYR A 397 -9.01 14.52 -1.27
CA TYR A 397 -8.35 15.65 -1.90
C TYR A 397 -6.84 15.39 -2.06
N LYS A 398 -6.29 15.75 -3.23
CA LYS A 398 -4.85 15.66 -3.55
C LYS A 398 -4.32 17.04 -3.94
N GLY A 399 -3.06 17.31 -3.63
CA GLY A 399 -2.39 18.60 -3.93
C GLY A 399 -1.66 19.20 -2.73
N LYS A 400 -0.66 20.05 -2.96
CA LYS A 400 0.24 20.58 -1.92
C LYS A 400 -0.47 21.41 -0.84
N LEU A 401 -1.61 22.05 -1.17
CA LEU A 401 -2.35 22.93 -0.25
C LEU A 401 -3.77 22.44 0.07
N ILE A 402 -4.27 21.47 -0.69
CA ILE A 402 -5.68 21.04 -0.63
C ILE A 402 -5.80 19.65 0.01
N ALA A 403 -4.73 18.86 0.06
CA ALA A 403 -4.79 17.50 0.63
C ALA A 403 -5.10 17.50 2.13
N ALA A 404 -5.83 16.47 2.58
CA ALA A 404 -6.10 16.23 4.00
C ALA A 404 -4.79 15.98 4.78
N GLY A 405 -4.68 16.53 5.99
CA GLY A 405 -3.51 16.35 6.87
C GLY A 405 -2.28 17.19 6.51
N ARG A 406 -2.21 17.79 5.31
CA ARG A 406 -1.12 18.69 4.93
C ARG A 406 -1.44 20.12 5.36
N GLY A 407 -0.63 20.66 6.27
CA GLY A 407 -0.70 22.06 6.68
C GLY A 407 -1.14 22.30 8.12
N ARG A 408 -1.46 21.28 8.93
CA ARG A 408 -1.64 21.48 10.38
C ARG A 408 -0.31 21.88 11.02
N ASP A 409 0.74 21.14 10.70
CA ASP A 409 2.13 21.43 11.04
C ASP A 409 2.53 22.87 10.67
N LEU A 410 2.14 23.34 9.48
CA LEU A 410 2.36 24.72 9.06
C LEU A 410 1.60 25.73 9.95
N ARG A 411 0.33 25.46 10.31
CA ARG A 411 -0.44 26.35 11.19
C ARG A 411 0.20 26.46 12.58
N LEU A 412 0.57 25.32 13.18
CA LEU A 412 1.24 25.31 14.48
C LEU A 412 2.58 26.04 14.41
N PHE A 413 3.33 25.86 13.32
CA PHE A 413 4.59 26.59 13.11
C PHE A 413 4.38 28.09 12.93
N LEU A 414 3.34 28.53 12.21
CA LEU A 414 2.99 29.95 12.09
C LEU A 414 2.63 30.55 13.45
N LEU A 415 1.89 29.83 14.30
CA LEU A 415 1.61 30.26 15.67
C LEU A 415 2.87 30.30 16.54
N PHE A 416 3.78 29.33 16.37
CA PHE A 416 5.09 29.35 17.02
C PHE A 416 5.88 30.62 16.62
N ILE A 417 6.02 30.90 15.33
CA ILE A 417 6.73 32.11 14.86
C ILE A 417 6.04 33.38 15.37
N GLY A 418 4.70 33.48 15.23
CA GLY A 418 3.94 34.63 15.72
C GLY A 418 4.09 34.85 17.23
N GLY A 419 4.12 33.77 18.00
CA GLY A 419 4.31 33.79 19.44
C GLY A 419 5.74 34.13 19.88
N ILE A 420 6.77 33.72 19.14
CA ILE A 420 8.15 34.19 19.39
C ILE A 420 8.28 35.68 19.08
N MET A 421 7.65 36.12 17.98
CA MET A 421 7.68 37.52 17.54
C MET A 421 6.96 38.49 18.48
N THR A 422 6.18 38.00 19.47
CA THR A 422 5.63 38.87 20.52
C THR A 422 6.71 39.54 21.35
N TYR A 423 7.95 39.03 21.34
CA TYR A 423 9.11 39.72 21.88
C TYR A 423 9.25 41.15 21.33
N PHE A 424 8.97 41.34 20.04
CA PHE A 424 9.02 42.65 19.39
C PHE A 424 7.71 43.42 19.56
N HIS A 425 6.57 42.75 19.34
CA HIS A 425 5.25 43.34 19.54
C HIS A 425 4.15 42.26 19.61
N PRO A 426 3.17 42.35 20.52
CA PRO A 426 2.08 41.37 20.61
C PRO A 426 1.27 41.15 19.32
N ILE A 427 1.30 42.10 18.38
CA ILE A 427 0.46 42.08 17.16
C ILE A 427 0.86 40.96 16.20
N PHE A 428 2.12 40.51 16.26
CA PHE A 428 2.62 39.47 15.37
C PHE A 428 1.91 38.12 15.55
N VAL A 429 1.46 37.80 16.77
CA VAL A 429 0.67 36.59 16.99
C VAL A 429 -0.72 36.70 16.35
N LEU A 430 -1.31 37.90 16.35
CA LEU A 430 -2.58 38.17 15.67
C LEU A 430 -2.42 38.06 14.15
N PHE A 431 -1.31 38.54 13.57
CA PHE A 431 -1.02 38.36 12.15
C PHE A 431 -0.90 36.87 11.77
N ALA A 432 -0.25 36.05 12.60
CA ALA A 432 -0.22 34.61 12.37
C ALA A 432 -1.63 34.01 12.34
N VAL A 433 -2.52 34.42 13.25
CA VAL A 433 -3.92 33.97 13.29
C VAL A 433 -4.69 34.44 12.05
N ILE A 434 -4.48 35.68 11.57
CA ILE A 434 -5.12 36.19 10.33
C ILE A 434 -4.69 35.35 9.11
N ILE A 435 -3.41 35.03 9.00
CA ILE A 435 -2.90 34.17 7.91
C ILE A 435 -3.56 32.80 7.97
N ILE A 436 -3.65 32.21 9.17
CA ILE A 436 -4.31 30.91 9.39
C ILE A 436 -5.80 30.96 9.03
N ALA A 437 -6.52 31.98 9.49
CA ALA A 437 -7.94 32.16 9.19
C ALA A 437 -8.16 32.26 7.67
N THR A 438 -7.35 33.08 6.99
CA THR A 438 -7.42 33.26 5.54
C THR A 438 -7.12 31.96 4.81
N GLN A 439 -6.02 31.30 5.16
CA GLN A 439 -5.57 30.06 4.51
C GLN A 439 -6.60 28.94 4.68
N THR A 440 -7.07 28.69 5.90
CA THR A 440 -7.99 27.58 6.20
C THR A 440 -9.35 27.77 5.53
N ASN A 441 -9.93 28.96 5.59
CA ASN A 441 -11.21 29.24 4.94
C ASN A 441 -11.08 29.21 3.40
N THR A 442 -9.96 29.68 2.84
CA THR A 442 -9.69 29.54 1.40
C THR A 442 -9.63 28.08 0.99
N ILE A 443 -8.94 27.22 1.75
CA ILE A 443 -8.90 25.77 1.50
C ILE A 443 -10.30 25.16 1.53
N VAL A 444 -11.13 25.54 2.50
CA VAL A 444 -12.51 25.05 2.63
C VAL A 444 -13.32 25.46 1.40
N ILE A 445 -13.25 26.72 0.98
CA ILE A 445 -13.95 27.22 -0.21
C ILE A 445 -13.52 26.43 -1.46
N VAL A 446 -12.21 26.27 -1.68
CA VAL A 446 -11.68 25.50 -2.81
C VAL A 446 -12.16 24.06 -2.78
N ARG A 447 -12.12 23.39 -1.63
CA ARG A 447 -12.60 22.00 -1.47
C ARG A 447 -14.09 21.86 -1.72
N THR A 448 -14.87 22.84 -1.29
CA THR A 448 -16.31 22.90 -1.57
C THR A 448 -16.54 23.02 -3.07
N PHE A 449 -15.86 23.93 -3.77
CA PHE A 449 -15.96 24.03 -5.23
C PHE A 449 -15.53 22.76 -5.95
N LEU A 450 -14.44 22.10 -5.51
CA LEU A 450 -14.01 20.83 -6.08
C LEU A 450 -15.02 19.71 -5.86
N SER A 451 -15.60 19.62 -4.66
CA SER A 451 -16.68 18.67 -4.38
C SER A 451 -17.92 18.95 -5.22
N TRP A 452 -18.26 20.23 -5.39
CA TRP A 452 -19.40 20.66 -6.19
C TRP A 452 -19.19 20.36 -7.67
N ASP A 453 -18.03 20.68 -8.23
CA ASP A 453 -17.64 20.34 -9.61
C ASP A 453 -17.60 18.83 -9.84
N TYR A 454 -17.05 18.06 -8.90
CA TYR A 454 -17.09 16.61 -8.94
C TYR A 454 -18.52 16.08 -9.00
N PHE A 455 -19.42 16.63 -8.17
CA PHE A 455 -20.83 16.26 -8.16
C PHE A 455 -21.54 16.63 -9.46
N LEU A 456 -21.39 17.87 -9.94
CA LEU A 456 -21.97 18.32 -11.21
C LEU A 456 -21.47 17.49 -12.39
N LYS A 457 -20.18 17.14 -12.42
CA LYS A 457 -19.62 16.26 -13.46
C LYS A 457 -20.16 14.83 -13.34
N LYS A 458 -20.32 14.32 -12.12
CA LYS A 458 -20.95 13.01 -11.87
C LYS A 458 -22.40 12.98 -12.36
N ASP A 459 -23.18 14.05 -12.15
CA ASP A 459 -24.56 14.16 -12.62
C ASP A 459 -24.68 14.48 -14.13
N SER A 460 -23.64 15.04 -14.75
CA SER A 460 -23.66 15.41 -16.17
C SER A 460 -23.59 14.25 -17.17
N LEU A 461 -23.37 13.00 -16.71
CA LEU A 461 -22.70 12.02 -17.56
C LEU A 461 -23.48 10.76 -17.99
N ILE A 462 -24.79 10.61 -17.72
CA ILE A 462 -25.48 9.38 -18.21
C ILE A 462 -26.82 9.57 -18.94
N ARG A 463 -27.75 10.48 -18.57
CA ARG A 463 -29.15 10.27 -19.02
C ARG A 463 -29.81 11.16 -20.06
N SER A 464 -29.37 12.35 -20.45
CA SER A 464 -30.28 13.15 -21.31
C SER A 464 -30.35 12.73 -22.79
N LYS A 465 -29.44 11.86 -23.28
CA LYS A 465 -29.33 11.57 -24.72
C LYS A 465 -28.96 10.13 -25.12
N VAL A 466 -28.65 9.22 -24.21
CA VAL A 466 -28.17 7.87 -24.60
C VAL A 466 -29.30 7.05 -25.22
N LYS A 467 -29.17 6.75 -26.52
CA LYS A 467 -30.10 5.93 -27.32
C LYS A 467 -29.50 4.58 -27.67
N ALA A 468 -28.18 4.42 -27.55
CA ALA A 468 -27.49 3.17 -27.80
C ALA A 468 -26.32 2.93 -26.82
N VAL A 469 -26.14 1.68 -26.42
CA VAL A 469 -24.99 1.20 -25.63
C VAL A 469 -24.24 0.16 -26.46
N ILE A 470 -22.93 0.38 -26.62
CA ILE A 470 -22.01 -0.55 -27.26
C ILE A 470 -21.19 -1.19 -26.13
N PHE A 471 -21.20 -2.51 -26.06
CA PHE A 471 -20.39 -3.28 -25.13
C PHE A 471 -19.18 -3.88 -25.85
N ASP A 472 -18.00 -3.78 -25.24
CA ASP A 472 -16.92 -4.70 -25.58
C ASP A 472 -17.31 -6.14 -25.19
N PHE A 473 -16.64 -7.13 -25.76
CA PHE A 473 -16.94 -8.53 -25.50
C PHE A 473 -16.06 -9.13 -24.39
N ASP A 474 -14.75 -9.08 -24.55
CA ASP A 474 -13.82 -9.80 -23.68
C ASP A 474 -13.63 -8.98 -22.39
N GLY A 475 -13.87 -9.58 -21.21
CA GLY A 475 -13.77 -8.88 -19.93
C GLY A 475 -14.91 -7.92 -19.60
N THR A 476 -15.85 -7.72 -20.53
CA THR A 476 -17.09 -6.95 -20.32
C THR A 476 -18.34 -7.84 -20.36
N ILE A 477 -18.48 -8.69 -21.38
CA ILE A 477 -19.60 -9.63 -21.54
C ILE A 477 -19.18 -11.04 -21.12
N ALA A 478 -18.03 -11.49 -21.61
CA ALA A 478 -17.50 -12.81 -21.36
C ALA A 478 -16.34 -12.74 -20.35
N ASN A 479 -16.30 -13.64 -19.37
CA ASN A 479 -15.21 -13.73 -18.40
C ASN A 479 -14.01 -14.47 -18.99
N THR A 480 -13.50 -13.98 -20.11
CA THR A 480 -12.44 -14.61 -20.93
C THR A 480 -11.06 -14.08 -20.61
N MET A 481 -10.96 -12.92 -19.96
CA MET A 481 -9.69 -12.23 -19.75
C MET A 481 -8.66 -12.98 -18.90
N PRO A 482 -9.02 -13.76 -17.85
CA PRO A 482 -8.06 -14.62 -17.17
C PRO A 482 -7.39 -15.62 -18.13
N PHE A 483 -8.20 -16.29 -18.96
CA PHE A 483 -7.75 -17.25 -19.96
C PHE A 483 -6.91 -16.59 -21.07
N LEU A 484 -7.39 -15.49 -21.65
CA LEU A 484 -6.70 -14.80 -22.73
C LEU A 484 -5.37 -14.20 -22.28
N THR A 485 -5.33 -13.63 -21.06
CA THR A 485 -4.09 -13.11 -20.47
C THR A 485 -3.09 -14.22 -20.26
N GLU A 486 -3.50 -15.37 -19.71
CA GLU A 486 -2.60 -16.50 -19.52
C GLU A 486 -2.05 -17.03 -20.86
N LEU A 487 -2.92 -17.17 -21.86
CA LEU A 487 -2.53 -17.63 -23.20
C LEU A 487 -1.55 -16.66 -23.88
N GLY A 488 -1.86 -15.36 -23.88
CA GLY A 488 -1.03 -14.33 -24.48
C GLY A 488 0.33 -14.22 -23.79
N VAL A 489 0.34 -14.22 -22.45
CA VAL A 489 1.57 -14.20 -21.64
C VAL A 489 2.43 -15.41 -21.93
N LYS A 490 1.85 -16.61 -21.93
CA LYS A 490 2.57 -17.86 -22.21
C LYS A 490 3.26 -17.79 -23.57
N LEU A 491 2.52 -17.46 -24.62
CA LEU A 491 3.05 -17.37 -25.99
C LEU A 491 4.14 -16.30 -26.11
N MET A 492 3.99 -15.15 -25.45
CA MET A 492 5.02 -14.12 -25.45
C MET A 492 6.30 -14.55 -24.73
N THR A 493 6.16 -15.18 -23.56
CA THR A 493 7.33 -15.67 -22.79
C THR A 493 8.10 -16.76 -23.52
N GLU A 494 7.40 -17.64 -24.25
CA GLU A 494 8.01 -18.75 -25.00
C GLU A 494 8.72 -18.31 -26.28
N ARG A 495 8.45 -17.10 -26.80
CA ARG A 495 8.84 -16.69 -28.16
C ARG A 495 9.62 -15.37 -28.26
N TYR A 496 9.60 -14.52 -27.23
CA TYR A 496 10.20 -13.17 -27.28
C TYR A 496 11.18 -12.88 -26.14
N ASN A 497 11.68 -13.92 -25.44
CA ASN A 497 12.66 -13.81 -24.35
C ASN A 497 12.34 -12.69 -23.34
N ILE A 498 11.08 -12.65 -22.89
CA ILE A 498 10.56 -11.64 -21.97
C ILE A 498 10.07 -12.32 -20.69
N SER A 499 10.23 -11.65 -19.55
CA SER A 499 9.76 -12.19 -18.27
C SER A 499 8.23 -12.28 -18.23
N LYS A 500 7.69 -13.23 -17.46
CA LYS A 500 6.24 -13.41 -17.30
C LYS A 500 5.53 -12.15 -16.78
N SER A 501 6.18 -11.41 -15.88
CA SER A 501 5.64 -10.16 -15.32
C SER A 501 5.57 -9.06 -16.36
N GLU A 502 6.63 -8.89 -17.15
CA GLU A 502 6.67 -7.87 -18.20
C GLU A 502 5.74 -8.23 -19.36
N ALA A 503 5.68 -9.50 -19.77
CA ALA A 503 4.71 -9.99 -20.74
C ALA A 503 3.27 -9.72 -20.30
N LYS A 504 2.94 -9.98 -19.02
CA LYS A 504 1.61 -9.70 -18.47
C LYS A 504 1.29 -8.22 -18.49
N LYS A 505 2.22 -7.38 -18.07
CA LYS A 505 2.05 -5.93 -18.08
C LYS A 505 1.79 -5.40 -19.50
N ARG A 506 2.65 -5.76 -20.46
CA ARG A 506 2.54 -5.33 -21.87
C ARG A 506 1.29 -5.88 -22.56
N TYR A 507 0.89 -7.11 -22.24
CA TYR A 507 -0.38 -7.67 -22.70
C TYR A 507 -1.54 -6.79 -22.23
N LEU A 508 -1.62 -6.55 -20.92
CA LEU A 508 -2.73 -5.80 -20.34
C LEU A 508 -2.79 -4.36 -20.86
N GLU A 509 -1.66 -3.67 -20.97
CA GLU A 509 -1.57 -2.30 -21.51
C GLU A 509 -2.01 -2.16 -22.97
N THR A 510 -2.02 -3.26 -23.73
CA THR A 510 -2.40 -3.30 -25.15
C THR A 510 -3.73 -4.01 -25.42
N THR A 511 -4.36 -4.56 -24.38
CA THR A 511 -5.73 -5.13 -24.42
C THR A 511 -6.70 -4.15 -25.05
N GLY A 512 -7.67 -4.69 -25.79
CA GLY A 512 -8.65 -3.94 -26.59
C GLY A 512 -8.33 -3.96 -28.09
N LEU A 513 -7.06 -4.16 -28.44
CA LEU A 513 -6.60 -4.50 -29.80
C LEU A 513 -6.66 -6.02 -30.04
N ASP A 514 -6.68 -6.43 -31.31
CA ASP A 514 -6.47 -7.84 -31.65
C ASP A 514 -5.01 -8.25 -31.43
N PHE A 515 -4.77 -9.54 -31.20
CA PHE A 515 -3.46 -9.99 -30.72
C PHE A 515 -2.31 -9.78 -31.71
N ALA A 516 -2.57 -9.80 -33.03
CA ALA A 516 -1.56 -9.46 -34.02
C ALA A 516 -1.11 -7.99 -33.89
N SER A 517 -2.08 -7.07 -33.75
CA SER A 517 -1.81 -5.64 -33.51
C SER A 517 -1.12 -5.40 -32.16
N GLN A 518 -1.44 -6.18 -31.13
CA GLN A 518 -0.73 -6.13 -29.84
C GLN A 518 0.73 -6.51 -30.00
N LEU A 519 1.02 -7.65 -30.66
CA LEU A 519 2.40 -8.10 -30.89
C LEU A 519 3.21 -7.08 -31.68
N GLU A 520 2.62 -6.46 -32.71
CA GLU A 520 3.34 -5.44 -33.49
C GLU A 520 3.64 -4.18 -32.68
N LEU A 521 2.79 -3.81 -31.72
CA LEU A 521 3.06 -2.69 -30.82
C LEU A 521 4.11 -3.04 -29.75
N ILE A 522 4.07 -4.27 -29.23
CA ILE A 522 4.95 -4.75 -28.15
C ILE A 522 6.34 -5.10 -28.69
N PHE A 523 6.40 -5.74 -29.86
CA PHE A 523 7.60 -6.24 -30.54
C PHE A 523 7.58 -5.81 -32.03
N PRO A 524 7.86 -4.53 -32.33
CA PRO A 524 7.77 -4.02 -33.69
C PRO A 524 8.67 -4.78 -34.67
N TYR A 525 8.11 -5.14 -35.83
CA TYR A 525 8.76 -5.81 -36.96
C TYR A 525 9.42 -7.16 -36.61
N HIS A 526 9.00 -7.81 -35.53
CA HIS A 526 9.61 -9.05 -35.10
C HIS A 526 9.17 -10.24 -35.99
N PRO A 527 10.09 -11.08 -36.50
CA PRO A 527 9.77 -12.11 -37.48
C PRO A 527 8.80 -13.18 -36.97
N ASN A 528 8.73 -13.40 -35.65
CA ASN A 528 7.82 -14.37 -35.04
C ASN A 528 6.37 -13.86 -34.90
N ASN A 529 6.09 -12.56 -35.10
CA ASN A 529 4.76 -11.98 -34.87
C ASN A 529 3.62 -12.74 -35.59
N PRO A 530 3.73 -13.06 -36.90
CA PRO A 530 2.66 -13.73 -37.62
C PRO A 530 2.36 -15.15 -37.09
N GLU A 531 3.40 -15.94 -36.80
CA GLU A 531 3.24 -17.31 -36.29
C GLU A 531 2.60 -17.32 -34.91
N VAL A 532 3.05 -16.42 -34.02
CA VAL A 532 2.54 -16.35 -32.66
C VAL A 532 1.10 -15.83 -32.63
N ALA A 533 0.77 -14.85 -33.49
CA ALA A 533 -0.60 -14.39 -33.67
C ALA A 533 -1.53 -15.52 -34.13
N ASN A 534 -1.12 -16.30 -35.13
CA ASN A 534 -1.91 -17.44 -35.62
C ASN A 534 -2.09 -18.51 -34.55
N THR A 535 -1.05 -18.80 -33.76
CA THR A 535 -1.12 -19.78 -32.68
C THR A 535 -2.09 -19.34 -31.58
N PHE A 536 -2.08 -18.05 -31.22
CA PHE A 536 -3.03 -17.49 -30.25
C PHE A 536 -4.47 -17.63 -30.74
N GLU A 537 -4.74 -17.27 -32.00
CA GLU A 537 -6.09 -17.36 -32.56
C GLU A 537 -6.62 -18.80 -32.59
N SER A 538 -5.79 -19.77 -32.96
CA SER A 538 -6.18 -21.19 -32.94
C SER A 538 -6.51 -21.68 -31.52
N LYS A 539 -5.62 -21.42 -30.55
CA LYS A 539 -5.83 -21.83 -29.14
C LYS A 539 -6.97 -21.06 -28.47
N LYS A 540 -7.22 -19.82 -28.87
CA LYS A 540 -8.36 -19.03 -28.39
C LYS A 540 -9.68 -19.71 -28.76
N ILE A 541 -9.82 -20.22 -29.97
CA ILE A 541 -11.05 -20.93 -30.41
C ILE A 541 -11.31 -22.17 -29.54
N GLU A 542 -10.26 -22.91 -29.18
CA GLU A 542 -10.37 -24.14 -28.37
C GLU A 542 -10.84 -23.86 -26.94
N GLY A 543 -10.40 -22.75 -26.33
CA GLY A 543 -10.67 -22.46 -24.91
C GLY A 543 -11.79 -21.45 -24.64
N ILE A 544 -12.10 -20.55 -25.57
CA ILE A 544 -12.98 -19.40 -25.29
C ILE A 544 -14.41 -19.81 -24.88
N PHE A 545 -14.96 -20.87 -25.50
CA PHE A 545 -16.31 -21.34 -25.23
C PHE A 545 -16.48 -22.00 -23.85
N ALA A 546 -15.39 -22.38 -23.18
CA ALA A 546 -15.43 -22.93 -21.82
C ALA A 546 -15.59 -21.85 -20.74
N ASN A 547 -15.39 -20.57 -21.09
CA ASN A 547 -15.48 -19.46 -20.15
C ASN A 547 -16.92 -18.91 -20.12
N PRO A 548 -17.53 -18.70 -18.95
CA PRO A 548 -18.91 -18.23 -18.84
C PRO A 548 -19.03 -16.72 -19.13
N ILE A 549 -20.26 -16.27 -19.40
CA ILE A 549 -20.61 -14.85 -19.30
C ILE A 549 -20.65 -14.40 -17.84
N PHE A 550 -20.51 -13.10 -17.60
CA PHE A 550 -20.76 -12.56 -16.26
C PHE A 550 -22.26 -12.69 -15.90
N PRO A 551 -22.61 -13.08 -14.65
CA PRO A 551 -24.00 -13.34 -14.25
C PRO A 551 -24.98 -12.20 -14.52
N GLU A 552 -24.50 -10.96 -14.45
CA GLU A 552 -25.26 -9.72 -14.60
C GLU A 552 -25.52 -9.31 -16.06
N VAL A 553 -24.90 -9.96 -17.04
CA VAL A 553 -24.99 -9.57 -18.46
C VAL A 553 -26.42 -9.63 -18.97
N ILE A 554 -27.09 -10.78 -18.84
CA ILE A 554 -28.45 -10.96 -19.37
C ILE A 554 -29.45 -10.03 -18.67
N PRO A 555 -29.45 -9.88 -17.32
CA PRO A 555 -30.26 -8.86 -16.63
C PRO A 555 -30.01 -7.44 -17.16
N THR A 556 -28.75 -7.07 -17.39
CA THR A 556 -28.37 -5.73 -17.86
C THR A 556 -28.86 -5.46 -19.28
N LEU A 557 -28.67 -6.41 -20.20
CA LEU A 557 -29.15 -6.28 -21.59
C LEU A 557 -30.68 -6.18 -21.64
N LYS A 558 -31.40 -6.98 -20.84
CA LYS A 558 -32.85 -6.90 -20.70
C LYS A 558 -33.31 -5.54 -20.18
N TYR A 559 -32.59 -4.98 -19.21
CA TYR A 559 -32.89 -3.65 -18.69
C TYR A 559 -32.87 -2.58 -19.79
N PHE A 560 -31.80 -2.56 -20.61
CA PHE A 560 -31.69 -1.60 -21.71
C PHE A 560 -32.73 -1.83 -22.80
N SER A 561 -33.00 -3.08 -23.16
CA SER A 561 -34.05 -3.46 -24.09
C SER A 561 -35.43 -2.97 -23.63
N ASN A 562 -35.79 -3.18 -22.36
CA ASN A 562 -37.04 -2.70 -21.76
C ASN A 562 -37.16 -1.17 -21.78
N LYS A 563 -36.03 -0.46 -21.73
CA LYS A 563 -35.96 1.01 -21.81
C LYS A 563 -35.90 1.53 -23.26
N LYS A 564 -36.00 0.65 -24.27
CA LYS A 564 -35.88 0.97 -25.70
C LYS A 564 -34.52 1.60 -26.06
N ILE A 565 -33.48 1.30 -25.28
CA ILE A 565 -32.10 1.68 -25.58
C ILE A 565 -31.51 0.54 -26.40
N LYS A 566 -30.99 0.86 -27.59
CA LYS A 566 -30.37 -0.15 -28.46
C LYS A 566 -29.08 -0.67 -27.84
N THR A 567 -28.79 -1.94 -28.00
CA THR A 567 -27.58 -2.56 -27.46
C THR A 567 -26.80 -3.27 -28.55
N PHE A 568 -25.49 -3.05 -28.59
CA PHE A 568 -24.59 -3.63 -29.58
C PHE A 568 -23.38 -4.25 -28.90
N ILE A 569 -22.77 -5.24 -29.53
CA ILE A 569 -21.47 -5.78 -29.12
C ILE A 569 -20.47 -5.52 -30.23
N CYS A 570 -19.35 -4.87 -29.90
CA CYS A 570 -18.24 -4.61 -30.81
C CYS A 570 -16.97 -5.25 -30.24
N SER A 571 -16.35 -6.17 -30.98
CA SER A 571 -15.23 -6.97 -30.49
C SER A 571 -14.07 -7.05 -31.49
N SER A 572 -12.85 -7.12 -30.95
CA SER A 572 -11.63 -7.49 -31.69
C SER A 572 -11.52 -9.00 -31.94
N THR A 573 -12.40 -9.82 -31.36
CA THR A 573 -12.52 -11.25 -31.61
C THR A 573 -13.22 -11.52 -32.95
N LYS A 574 -12.80 -12.55 -33.68
CA LYS A 574 -13.36 -12.91 -35.01
C LYS A 574 -14.87 -13.10 -34.95
N GLN A 575 -15.56 -12.62 -36.00
CA GLN A 575 -17.03 -12.67 -36.10
C GLN A 575 -17.62 -14.06 -35.83
N GLU A 576 -17.04 -15.11 -36.40
CA GLU A 576 -17.54 -16.49 -36.27
C GLU A 576 -17.58 -16.97 -34.81
N ILE A 577 -16.56 -16.59 -34.03
CA ILE A 577 -16.45 -16.93 -32.61
C ILE A 577 -17.53 -16.20 -31.81
N ILE A 578 -17.66 -14.88 -32.03
CA ILE A 578 -18.62 -14.03 -31.34
C ILE A 578 -20.06 -14.50 -31.63
N THR A 579 -20.38 -14.80 -32.89
CA THR A 579 -21.71 -15.32 -33.27
C THR A 579 -22.02 -16.65 -32.59
N LYS A 580 -21.09 -17.61 -32.62
CA LYS A 580 -21.28 -18.91 -31.97
C LYS A 580 -21.40 -18.77 -30.45
N TYR A 581 -20.57 -17.94 -29.83
CA TYR A 581 -20.59 -17.72 -28.39
C TYR A 581 -21.88 -17.07 -27.93
N ALA A 582 -22.37 -16.06 -28.66
CA ALA A 582 -23.61 -15.37 -28.37
C ALA A 582 -24.82 -16.32 -28.43
N GLN A 583 -24.87 -17.22 -29.41
CA GLN A 583 -25.93 -18.24 -29.54
C GLN A 583 -25.93 -19.23 -28.37
N LEU A 584 -24.76 -19.74 -27.97
CA LEU A 584 -24.63 -20.68 -26.85
C LEU A 584 -25.11 -20.05 -25.53
N ASN A 585 -24.88 -18.76 -25.34
CA ASN A 585 -25.22 -18.03 -24.11
C ASN A 585 -26.52 -17.21 -24.22
N ARG A 586 -27.28 -17.34 -25.32
CA ARG A 586 -28.55 -16.63 -25.59
C ARG A 586 -28.44 -15.09 -25.57
N ILE A 587 -27.26 -14.56 -25.90
CA ILE A 587 -27.00 -13.11 -25.98
C ILE A 587 -27.51 -12.54 -27.30
N ASP A 588 -27.44 -13.34 -28.37
CA ASP A 588 -27.87 -13.00 -29.73
C ASP A 588 -29.31 -12.48 -29.80
N LYS A 589 -30.18 -12.94 -28.90
CA LYS A 589 -31.58 -12.51 -28.80
C LYS A 589 -31.80 -11.27 -27.92
N GLN A 590 -30.75 -10.78 -27.26
CA GLN A 590 -30.82 -9.67 -26.30
C GLN A 590 -30.15 -8.39 -26.82
N VAL A 591 -29.49 -8.44 -27.98
CA VAL A 591 -28.77 -7.31 -28.60
C VAL A 591 -29.31 -7.00 -30.00
N ASP A 592 -29.23 -5.74 -30.40
CA ASP A 592 -29.66 -5.23 -31.71
C ASP A 592 -28.60 -5.49 -32.81
N GLY A 593 -27.34 -5.72 -32.42
CA GLY A 593 -26.28 -6.06 -33.38
C GLY A 593 -25.03 -6.63 -32.71
N LEU A 594 -24.36 -7.51 -33.46
CA LEU A 594 -23.23 -8.31 -32.99
C LEU A 594 -22.10 -8.25 -34.01
N PHE A 595 -21.05 -7.49 -33.70
CA PHE A 595 -19.96 -7.19 -34.63
C PHE A 595 -18.62 -7.69 -34.09
N GLY A 596 -18.05 -8.69 -34.76
CA GLY A 596 -16.68 -9.15 -34.53
C GLY A 596 -15.73 -8.74 -35.65
N LYS A 597 -14.44 -8.97 -35.45
CA LYS A 597 -13.37 -8.62 -36.39
C LYS A 597 -13.53 -9.36 -37.72
N LYS A 598 -13.41 -8.63 -38.84
CA LYS A 598 -13.26 -9.12 -40.22
C LYS A 598 -12.11 -8.37 -40.92
N SER A 599 -11.75 -8.76 -42.15
CA SER A 599 -10.81 -7.98 -42.97
C SER A 599 -11.35 -6.56 -43.14
N ASP A 600 -10.55 -5.56 -42.79
CA ASP A 600 -10.87 -4.13 -42.91
C ASP A 600 -12.13 -3.67 -42.14
N PHE A 601 -12.56 -4.44 -41.13
CA PHE A 601 -13.68 -4.12 -40.27
C PHE A 601 -13.32 -4.41 -38.81
N GLY A 602 -12.57 -3.48 -38.22
CA GLY A 602 -12.14 -3.50 -36.82
C GLY A 602 -13.09 -2.71 -35.92
N LYS A 603 -12.74 -2.61 -34.64
CA LYS A 603 -13.60 -2.00 -33.61
C LYS A 603 -13.96 -0.54 -33.92
N SER A 604 -13.05 0.22 -34.53
CA SER A 604 -13.30 1.58 -35.00
C SER A 604 -14.41 1.64 -36.06
N GLU A 605 -14.33 0.78 -37.07
CA GLU A 605 -15.29 0.71 -38.18
C GLU A 605 -16.63 0.14 -37.72
N GLN A 606 -16.63 -0.78 -36.75
CA GLN A 606 -17.83 -1.29 -36.11
C GLN A 606 -18.62 -0.19 -35.40
N ILE A 607 -17.94 0.68 -34.64
CA ILE A 607 -18.57 1.82 -33.95
C ILE A 607 -19.14 2.81 -34.98
N ASP A 608 -18.39 3.14 -36.04
CA ASP A 608 -18.88 4.02 -37.11
C ASP A 608 -20.13 3.45 -37.78
N PHE A 609 -20.14 2.14 -38.06
CA PHE A 609 -21.29 1.45 -38.62
C PHE A 609 -22.52 1.58 -37.72
N VAL A 610 -22.38 1.35 -36.41
CA VAL A 610 -23.49 1.49 -35.45
C VAL A 610 -24.05 2.92 -35.46
N ILE A 611 -23.18 3.93 -35.43
CA ILE A 611 -23.57 5.34 -35.42
C ILE A 611 -24.32 5.70 -36.71
N GLN A 612 -23.75 5.36 -37.87
CA GLN A 612 -24.29 5.73 -39.18
C GLN A 612 -25.56 4.96 -39.53
N HIS A 613 -25.55 3.63 -39.37
CA HIS A 613 -26.66 2.76 -39.76
C HIS A 613 -27.92 2.98 -38.92
N HIS A 614 -27.76 3.44 -37.67
CA HIS A 614 -28.88 3.75 -36.79
C HIS A 614 -29.18 5.24 -36.64
N ASN A 615 -28.50 6.10 -37.42
CA ASN A 615 -28.68 7.55 -37.41
C ASN A 615 -28.59 8.16 -36.00
N LEU A 616 -27.54 7.78 -35.27
CA LEU A 616 -27.27 8.22 -33.90
C LEU A 616 -26.27 9.37 -33.92
N HIS A 617 -26.43 10.34 -33.02
CA HIS A 617 -25.38 11.33 -32.80
C HIS A 617 -24.34 10.77 -31.78
N PRO A 618 -23.02 11.06 -31.89
CA PRO A 618 -22.01 10.47 -31.00
C PRO A 618 -22.28 10.63 -29.49
N ASN A 619 -22.82 11.78 -29.06
CA ASN A 619 -23.21 12.02 -27.67
C ASN A 619 -24.42 11.18 -27.20
N GLU A 620 -25.10 10.47 -28.09
CA GLU A 620 -26.20 9.55 -27.81
C GLU A 620 -25.72 8.10 -27.65
N VAL A 621 -24.43 7.86 -27.82
CA VAL A 621 -23.82 6.53 -27.75
C VAL A 621 -22.94 6.43 -26.52
N LEU A 622 -23.10 5.34 -25.78
CA LEU A 622 -22.25 4.97 -24.65
C LEU A 622 -21.47 3.70 -25.01
N PHE A 623 -20.14 3.76 -24.92
CA PHE A 623 -19.28 2.59 -25.01
C PHE A 623 -18.91 2.09 -23.61
N VAL A 624 -19.03 0.78 -23.38
CA VAL A 624 -18.68 0.13 -22.13
C VAL A 624 -17.61 -0.92 -22.41
N GLY A 625 -16.46 -0.80 -21.75
CA GLY A 625 -15.32 -1.70 -21.96
C GLY A 625 -14.44 -1.82 -20.72
N ASP A 626 -13.57 -2.81 -20.70
CA ASP A 626 -12.67 -3.11 -19.57
C ASP A 626 -11.24 -2.63 -19.82
N SER A 627 -10.92 -2.13 -21.02
CA SER A 627 -9.57 -1.72 -21.40
C SER A 627 -9.39 -0.20 -21.55
N LEU A 628 -8.16 0.28 -21.36
CA LEU A 628 -7.82 1.68 -21.65
C LEU A 628 -7.88 2.02 -23.15
N LYS A 629 -7.69 1.03 -24.04
CA LYS A 629 -7.82 1.21 -25.49
C LYS A 629 -9.25 1.44 -25.93
N ASP A 630 -10.22 0.83 -25.26
CA ASP A 630 -11.64 1.12 -25.52
C ASP A 630 -12.00 2.57 -25.23
N ASN A 631 -11.42 3.14 -24.16
CA ASN A 631 -11.54 4.57 -23.88
C ASN A 631 -10.89 5.43 -24.97
N ASP A 632 -9.75 5.01 -25.53
CA ASP A 632 -9.11 5.73 -26.64
C ASP A 632 -10.01 5.70 -27.90
N PHE A 633 -10.58 4.54 -28.26
CA PHE A 633 -11.56 4.44 -29.36
C PHE A 633 -12.79 5.33 -29.13
N ALA A 634 -13.34 5.33 -27.92
CA ALA A 634 -14.51 6.14 -27.61
C ALA A 634 -14.22 7.65 -27.73
N LYS A 635 -13.04 8.09 -27.30
CA LYS A 635 -12.58 9.48 -27.43
C LYS A 635 -12.42 9.90 -28.88
N ASP A 636 -11.77 9.07 -29.70
CA ASP A 636 -11.56 9.35 -31.12
C ASP A 636 -12.91 9.51 -31.85
N LYS A 637 -13.90 8.71 -31.48
CA LYS A 637 -15.27 8.78 -32.02
C LYS A 637 -16.16 9.83 -31.35
N LYS A 638 -15.67 10.52 -30.33
CA LYS A 638 -16.40 11.52 -29.52
C LYS A 638 -17.71 10.97 -28.92
N ILE A 639 -17.70 9.69 -28.54
CA ILE A 639 -18.80 9.02 -27.83
C ILE A 639 -18.50 8.94 -26.33
N ASN A 640 -19.53 8.69 -25.52
CA ASN A 640 -19.35 8.55 -24.07
C ASN A 640 -18.69 7.20 -23.74
N PHE A 641 -17.92 7.13 -22.64
CA PHE A 641 -17.25 5.90 -22.21
C PHE A 641 -17.41 5.64 -20.72
N ILE A 642 -17.66 4.37 -20.35
CA ILE A 642 -17.60 3.88 -18.97
C ILE A 642 -16.73 2.61 -18.93
N GLY A 643 -15.71 2.64 -18.07
CA GLY A 643 -14.82 1.50 -17.83
C GLY A 643 -15.42 0.49 -16.85
N ILE A 644 -15.13 -0.79 -17.04
CA ILE A 644 -15.38 -1.84 -16.04
C ILE A 644 -14.09 -2.11 -15.26
N SER A 645 -14.15 -1.86 -13.95
CA SER A 645 -13.00 -1.83 -13.04
C SER A 645 -12.65 -3.22 -12.52
N MET A 646 -12.40 -4.16 -13.44
CA MET A 646 -11.95 -5.52 -13.11
C MET A 646 -10.46 -5.71 -13.39
N ILE A 647 -10.00 -5.25 -14.55
CA ILE A 647 -8.61 -5.38 -15.00
C ILE A 647 -7.78 -4.17 -14.60
N PHE A 648 -8.32 -2.98 -14.82
CA PHE A 648 -7.71 -1.73 -14.42
C PHE A 648 -8.44 -1.15 -13.22
N ASP A 649 -7.68 -0.55 -12.31
CA ASP A 649 -8.25 0.09 -11.13
C ASP A 649 -9.07 1.33 -11.53
N LYS A 650 -10.07 1.68 -10.72
CA LYS A 650 -10.84 2.93 -10.88
C LYS A 650 -9.94 4.15 -11.08
N ILE A 651 -8.77 4.15 -10.44
CA ILE A 651 -7.76 5.22 -10.52
C ILE A 651 -7.17 5.36 -11.93
N GLU A 652 -7.02 4.26 -12.67
CA GLU A 652 -6.38 4.25 -14.00
C GLU A 652 -7.30 4.81 -15.08
N PHE A 653 -8.59 4.44 -15.05
CA PHE A 653 -9.61 5.09 -15.87
C PHE A 653 -9.74 6.59 -15.53
N GLN A 654 -9.72 6.93 -14.24
CA GLN A 654 -9.78 8.33 -13.78
C GLN A 654 -8.59 9.17 -14.27
N LYS A 655 -7.37 8.61 -14.32
CA LYS A 655 -6.19 9.30 -14.89
C LYS A 655 -6.41 9.66 -16.36
N ARG A 656 -7.21 8.88 -17.09
CA ARG A 656 -7.59 9.15 -18.49
C ARG A 656 -8.85 10.00 -18.61
N GLY A 657 -9.45 10.45 -17.51
CA GLY A 657 -10.68 11.24 -17.49
C GLY A 657 -11.95 10.44 -17.76
N ALA A 658 -11.90 9.10 -17.62
CA ALA A 658 -13.05 8.21 -17.80
C ALA A 658 -13.71 7.83 -16.47
N LEU A 659 -15.03 7.67 -16.49
CA LEU A 659 -15.79 7.06 -15.40
C LEU A 659 -15.59 5.54 -15.42
N SER A 660 -15.78 4.89 -14.27
CA SER A 660 -15.77 3.43 -14.21
C SER A 660 -16.70 2.86 -13.14
N VAL A 661 -17.24 1.68 -13.43
CA VAL A 661 -18.10 0.87 -12.56
C VAL A 661 -17.38 -0.41 -12.15
N SER A 662 -17.84 -1.11 -11.12
CA SER A 662 -17.25 -2.39 -10.70
C SER A 662 -17.71 -3.54 -11.58
N CYS A 663 -18.97 -3.50 -12.02
CA CYS A 663 -19.59 -4.51 -12.88
C CYS A 663 -20.73 -3.88 -13.70
N LEU A 664 -21.35 -4.67 -14.59
CA LEU A 664 -22.47 -4.19 -15.41
C LEU A 664 -23.74 -3.89 -14.60
N ALA A 665 -23.93 -4.53 -13.43
CA ALA A 665 -25.09 -4.25 -12.58
C ALA A 665 -25.08 -2.81 -12.03
N ASP A 666 -23.91 -2.29 -11.68
CA ASP A 666 -23.75 -0.89 -11.25
C ASP A 666 -24.17 0.10 -12.35
N LEU A 667 -24.06 -0.30 -13.63
CA LEU A 667 -24.52 0.52 -14.74
C LEU A 667 -26.04 0.71 -14.68
N VAL A 668 -26.80 -0.32 -14.30
CA VAL A 668 -28.26 -0.25 -14.12
C VAL A 668 -28.64 0.66 -12.95
N GLU A 669 -27.84 0.70 -11.88
CA GLU A 669 -28.06 1.65 -10.78
C GLU A 669 -27.74 3.09 -11.19
N LEU A 670 -26.70 3.28 -11.99
CA LEU A 670 -26.22 4.58 -12.47
C LEU A 670 -27.13 5.24 -13.50
N PHE A 671 -27.52 4.48 -14.53
CA PHE A 671 -28.90 4.05 -14.74
C PHE A 671 -29.93 4.71 -13.81
N ASP A 672 -30.83 3.92 -13.20
CA ASP A 672 -31.48 4.16 -11.88
C ASP A 672 -31.60 5.60 -11.38
N GLN A 673 -30.51 6.07 -10.81
CA GLN A 673 -30.38 7.32 -10.09
C GLN A 673 -30.64 8.54 -10.98
N SER A 674 -30.16 8.51 -12.23
CA SER A 674 -30.16 9.72 -13.04
C SER A 674 -31.56 10.14 -13.60
N GLU A 675 -32.54 9.23 -13.73
CA GLU A 675 -33.94 9.44 -14.20
C GLU A 675 -34.79 9.84 -13.02
N LYS A 676 -34.51 9.32 -11.81
CA LYS A 676 -35.10 9.86 -10.58
C LYS A 676 -34.71 11.34 -10.42
N TYR A 677 -33.45 11.67 -10.70
CA TYR A 677 -32.98 13.05 -10.69
C TYR A 677 -33.67 13.92 -11.76
N PHE A 678 -33.75 13.47 -13.03
CA PHE A 678 -34.45 14.22 -14.07
C PHE A 678 -35.95 14.37 -13.81
N LYS A 679 -36.64 13.34 -13.30
CA LYS A 679 -38.05 13.44 -12.88
C LYS A 679 -38.21 14.49 -11.77
N SER A 680 -37.31 14.50 -10.78
CA SER A 680 -37.35 15.52 -9.72
C SER A 680 -37.07 16.94 -10.23
N LEU A 681 -36.29 17.11 -11.30
CA LEU A 681 -36.05 18.39 -11.96
C LEU A 681 -37.25 18.87 -12.80
N GLU A 682 -37.98 17.94 -13.43
CA GLU A 682 -39.22 18.24 -14.15
C GLU A 682 -40.38 18.58 -13.20
N GLU A 683 -40.43 17.98 -12.00
CA GLU A 683 -41.42 18.32 -10.95
C GLU A 683 -41.16 19.70 -10.31
N VAL A 684 -39.95 20.24 -10.44
CA VAL A 684 -39.53 21.54 -9.88
C VAL A 684 -39.58 22.67 -10.93
N LYS A 685 -39.76 22.34 -12.22
CA LYS A 685 -40.01 23.30 -13.31
C LYS A 685 -41.50 23.43 -13.59
#